data_AF-A0A1I0F958-F1
#
_entry.id   AF-A0A1I0F958-F1
#
_cell.length_a   1.000
_cell.length_b   1.000
_cell.length_c   1.000
_cell.angle_alpha   90.00
_cell.angle_beta   90.00
_cell.angle_gamma   90.00
#
_symmetry.space_group_name_H-M   'P 1'
#
loop_
_entity.id
_entity.type
_entity.pdbx_description
1 polymer ?
#
loop_
_entity_poly.entity_id
_entity_poly.type
_entity_poly.pdbx_seq_one_letter_code
_entity_poly.pdbx_strand_id
1 'polypeptide(L)'
;MSDRPLPLDRFSPDAHLTALEDLVKRYDEEREPIHYKKAAINLNETTCSSCLRFFSDISLIEAEKAGVYVPSKPVVDYFRKVGDSKEQARKNIGENLSEYDLFSEAQFLAKNEEFTLDELSTKVAGQLDIDKDNLGSVSTAIEIFSLFGFFKLDTSEEDPVVYTSDDGISPSQDNEKDTEVESVNLTSTQELPDNPREIEFPPTRGNPEALLDLVGVLSKGGTHSVESLTDDLDVSKRSVRGSTKYAKALGFVEETEEGFKLTDDGFELAFASEESERENLFKEAIKRCSSYRHILRSSIAESSEDGGDIDWIDSPTIRKELRTTFNFRDYQDETLRKAITTILQTAESAGLGEYIVGRGSKPTRLELSSGSLKQLDSLLSSSTLVKVEGEQSANQESTQSSLEFVEEEIVQDDFEDTEESVQGESNKKVFSQERGPAIQISEIRIQNFRNIRDTGFIELENVTTLIGKNESGKTSTLEAINSFSKDYEYTDRDLSNSKATSDFDGDIPIITLRFQLSKSLVEDFYPDISQEIEHPLTITRTKYFDNSYDSQIEASVDVDEPDLPSPNVLYYDSYDLISDKASIDQLKNGERNTFQNLLDIGEVSLDDFGDSMLAQSNAIEHAQNRIEDKLNAAWSQKSLNIDLNWVDSDETFHLMIQDQLNSGSAVDERPLTYPSQRSEGFQWFFSFYINLLAETSGDDHESKVLLLDDPAVYLHPEGKRDWLESVNEIGESEQVVFSSHSPYLIDKRYPSRIRAVEDTPGGGTKIREDIFESDNHTLEPLRNALGVDLGSSPFVSRRQLLVEGPTEYYVIAAVANYFNQVLDRDLFGWQEVSVMPVRGASNVVGQASWLEAEGIDYVIMLDSDKAGQDTYERIRDHNHDIKTDRVVLLQNTSSSENVVTEDMFVPQLYVSEFNAEYEEYTSELESSFEPASVEEIGGLSWEIGGIEYDGTRLDKVLVEYLEQSDIAEEIQNSRGEIELRKRQIAERIASRLNRSEVDENQLDSFNRLFAEIDSAMDPDV
;
A
#
# COMPACT_ATOMS: atom_id res chain seq x y z
N MET A 1 10.66 -31.71 6.91
CA MET A 1 11.94 -31.09 6.55
C MET A 1 12.36 -30.30 7.77
N SER A 2 13.60 -30.42 8.24
CA SER A 2 14.05 -29.68 9.43
C SER A 2 14.03 -28.18 9.14
N ASP A 3 13.25 -27.39 9.88
CA ASP A 3 13.16 -25.92 9.78
C ASP A 3 14.44 -25.17 10.22
N ARG A 4 15.60 -25.85 10.25
CA ARG A 4 16.87 -25.26 10.68
C ARG A 4 17.58 -24.61 9.50
N PRO A 5 18.10 -23.38 9.66
CA PRO A 5 18.85 -22.74 8.59
C PRO A 5 20.13 -23.52 8.34
N LEU A 6 20.37 -23.86 7.08
CA LEU A 6 21.54 -24.61 6.62
C LEU A 6 22.17 -23.86 5.43
N PRO A 7 23.51 -23.84 5.32
CA PRO A 7 24.16 -23.28 4.14
C PRO A 7 23.88 -24.18 2.93
N LEU A 8 23.84 -23.58 1.75
CA LEU A 8 23.67 -24.34 0.51
C LEU A 8 24.99 -25.03 0.17
N ASP A 9 24.99 -26.36 0.18
CA ASP A 9 26.13 -27.24 -0.09
C ASP A 9 26.78 -27.03 -1.47
N ARG A 10 26.03 -26.49 -2.44
CA ARG A 10 26.54 -26.09 -3.77
C ARG A 10 27.56 -24.95 -3.74
N PHE A 11 27.69 -24.21 -2.63
CA PHE A 11 28.65 -23.12 -2.47
C PHE A 11 29.72 -23.47 -1.43
N SER A 12 30.99 -23.15 -1.73
CA SER A 12 32.09 -23.48 -0.82
C SER A 12 32.05 -22.66 0.49
N PRO A 13 32.65 -23.15 1.58
CA PRO A 13 32.83 -22.38 2.82
C PRO A 13 33.54 -21.04 2.58
N ASP A 14 34.55 -21.03 1.70
CA ASP A 14 35.28 -19.82 1.31
C ASP A 14 34.37 -18.80 0.61
N ALA A 15 33.41 -19.24 -0.20
CA ALA A 15 32.44 -18.35 -0.85
C ALA A 15 31.52 -17.70 0.19
N HIS A 16 31.13 -18.42 1.24
CA HIS A 16 30.37 -17.83 2.35
C HIS A 16 31.21 -16.77 3.08
N LEU A 17 32.44 -17.09 3.46
CA LEU A 17 33.32 -16.14 4.15
C LEU A 17 33.61 -14.89 3.29
N THR A 18 33.86 -15.07 1.99
CA THR A 18 34.11 -13.99 1.04
C THR A 18 32.90 -13.05 0.92
N ALA A 19 31.67 -13.59 0.87
CA ALA A 19 30.46 -12.77 0.83
C ALA A 19 30.31 -11.90 2.09
N LEU A 20 30.62 -12.46 3.26
CA LEU A 20 30.57 -11.75 4.53
C LEU A 20 31.67 -10.68 4.64
N GLU A 21 32.88 -10.97 4.17
CA GLU A 21 34.00 -10.02 4.13
C GLU A 21 33.68 -8.83 3.22
N ASP A 22 33.17 -9.08 2.01
CA ASP A 22 32.82 -8.03 1.07
C ASP A 22 31.70 -7.12 1.61
N LEU A 23 30.71 -7.71 2.30
CA LEU A 23 29.66 -6.95 3.01
C LEU A 23 30.26 -6.02 4.06
N VAL A 24 31.14 -6.54 4.93
CA VAL A 24 31.77 -5.75 5.99
C VAL A 24 32.64 -4.62 5.40
N LYS A 25 33.35 -4.89 4.31
CA LYS A 25 34.18 -3.90 3.63
C LYS A 25 33.33 -2.74 3.09
N ARG A 26 32.22 -3.03 2.41
CA ARG A 26 31.29 -2.00 1.93
C ARG A 26 30.63 -1.23 3.07
N TYR A 27 30.23 -1.94 4.11
CA TYR A 27 29.61 -1.32 5.28
C TYR A 27 30.57 -0.36 6.00
N ASP A 28 31.88 -0.66 6.02
CA ASP A 28 32.88 0.27 6.56
C ASP A 28 33.07 1.53 5.71
N GLU A 29 33.01 1.38 4.38
CA GLU A 29 33.13 2.49 3.44
C GLU A 29 31.93 3.44 3.51
N GLU A 30 30.71 2.90 3.48
CA GLU A 30 29.47 3.68 3.36
C GLU A 30 28.84 4.05 4.71
N ARG A 31 29.15 3.30 5.80
CA ARG A 31 28.49 3.40 7.13
C ARG A 31 26.96 3.32 7.08
N GLU A 32 26.44 2.69 6.04
CA GLU A 32 25.02 2.49 5.78
C GLU A 32 24.76 1.01 5.48
N PRO A 33 23.50 0.54 5.65
CA PRO A 33 23.07 -0.81 5.31
C PRO A 33 23.37 -1.19 3.85
N ILE A 34 23.97 -2.35 3.62
CA ILE A 34 24.51 -2.71 2.30
C ILE A 34 23.65 -3.76 1.61
N HIS A 35 23.21 -3.45 0.39
CA HIS A 35 22.54 -4.42 -0.48
C HIS A 35 23.53 -5.51 -0.96
N TYR A 36 23.12 -6.78 -0.99
CA TYR A 36 24.01 -7.90 -1.39
C TYR A 36 24.64 -7.69 -2.77
N LYS A 37 23.93 -7.04 -3.70
CA LYS A 37 24.48 -6.66 -5.02
C LYS A 37 25.69 -5.72 -4.91
N LYS A 38 25.64 -4.75 -3.99
CA LYS A 38 26.78 -3.87 -3.69
C LYS A 38 27.90 -4.61 -2.95
N ALA A 39 27.52 -5.55 -2.08
CA ALA A 39 28.44 -6.44 -1.37
C ALA A 39 29.08 -7.50 -2.30
N ALA A 40 28.59 -7.73 -3.50
CA ALA A 40 29.13 -8.74 -4.42
C ALA A 40 30.40 -8.23 -5.14
N ILE A 41 31.50 -8.01 -4.40
CA ILE A 41 32.77 -7.50 -4.94
C ILE A 41 33.55 -8.62 -5.62
N ASN A 42 33.74 -9.75 -4.91
CA ASN A 42 34.55 -10.88 -5.35
C ASN A 42 33.71 -12.11 -5.74
N LEU A 43 32.38 -12.01 -5.63
CA LEU A 43 31.41 -13.05 -5.96
C LEU A 43 30.34 -12.49 -6.89
N ASN A 44 29.64 -13.37 -7.62
CA ASN A 44 28.46 -12.94 -8.37
C ASN A 44 27.27 -12.63 -7.42
N GLU A 45 26.33 -11.82 -7.87
CA GLU A 45 25.20 -11.34 -7.06
C GLU A 45 24.35 -12.49 -6.49
N THR A 46 24.10 -13.54 -7.26
CA THR A 46 23.27 -14.68 -6.85
C THR A 46 23.92 -15.53 -5.75
N THR A 47 25.24 -15.72 -5.82
CA THR A 47 26.05 -16.41 -4.80
C THR A 47 26.11 -15.56 -3.55
N CYS A 48 26.40 -14.25 -3.69
CA CYS A 48 26.46 -13.32 -2.55
C CYS A 48 25.13 -13.26 -1.79
N SER A 49 23.99 -13.17 -2.51
CA SER A 49 22.65 -13.20 -1.91
C SER A 49 22.42 -14.46 -1.07
N SER A 50 22.71 -15.63 -1.64
CA SER A 50 22.48 -16.91 -0.97
C SER A 50 23.38 -17.10 0.25
N CYS A 51 24.65 -16.71 0.15
CA CYS A 51 25.62 -16.81 1.24
C CYS A 51 25.30 -15.85 2.40
N LEU A 52 24.91 -14.61 2.10
CA LEU A 52 24.53 -13.64 3.14
C LEU A 52 23.22 -14.01 3.84
N ARG A 53 22.26 -14.61 3.12
CA ARG A 53 21.04 -15.13 3.73
C ARG A 53 21.33 -16.14 4.84
N PHE A 54 22.27 -17.08 4.63
CA PHE A 54 22.69 -18.01 5.67
C PHE A 54 23.21 -17.28 6.93
N PHE A 55 24.06 -16.26 6.78
CA PHE A 55 24.58 -15.49 7.91
C PHE A 55 23.51 -14.66 8.64
N SER A 56 22.48 -14.23 7.91
CA SER A 56 21.31 -13.56 8.48
C SER A 56 20.48 -14.53 9.31
N ASP A 57 20.27 -15.74 8.81
CA ASP A 57 19.47 -16.76 9.50
C ASP A 57 20.13 -17.27 10.79
N ILE A 58 21.45 -17.14 10.92
CA ILE A 58 22.22 -17.47 12.14
C ILE A 58 22.62 -16.23 12.97
N SER A 59 21.99 -15.08 12.73
CA SER A 59 22.16 -13.83 13.51
C SER A 59 23.58 -13.27 13.56
N LEU A 60 24.41 -13.52 12.54
CA LEU A 60 25.71 -12.87 12.41
C LEU A 60 25.62 -11.53 11.67
N ILE A 61 24.62 -11.37 10.81
CA ILE A 61 24.25 -10.11 10.16
C ILE A 61 22.74 -9.88 10.32
N GLU A 62 22.31 -8.63 10.31
CA GLU A 62 20.92 -8.23 10.44
C GLU A 62 20.36 -7.81 9.07
N ALA A 63 19.17 -8.29 8.71
CA ALA A 63 18.51 -7.89 7.47
C ALA A 63 17.53 -6.74 7.74
N GLU A 64 17.79 -5.56 7.18
CA GLU A 64 16.88 -4.40 7.33
C GLU A 64 15.69 -4.46 6.37
N LYS A 65 15.94 -4.93 5.15
CA LYS A 65 14.96 -5.15 4.09
C LYS A 65 15.48 -6.24 3.15
N ALA A 66 14.65 -6.71 2.22
CA ALA A 66 15.02 -7.80 1.33
C ALA A 66 16.37 -7.54 0.63
N GLY A 67 17.37 -8.36 0.95
CA GLY A 67 18.70 -8.28 0.38
C GLY A 67 19.61 -7.17 0.91
N VAL A 68 19.21 -6.41 1.92
CA VAL A 68 20.05 -5.36 2.56
C VAL A 68 20.44 -5.80 3.96
N TYR A 69 21.74 -5.84 4.20
CA TYR A 69 22.32 -6.40 5.41
C TYR A 69 23.19 -5.39 6.16
N VAL A 70 23.13 -5.46 7.49
CA VAL A 70 24.00 -4.75 8.42
C VAL A 70 24.82 -5.79 9.19
N PRO A 71 26.16 -5.80 9.07
CA PRO A 71 26.97 -6.74 9.83
C PRO A 71 26.97 -6.40 11.32
N SER A 72 26.83 -7.41 12.18
CA SER A 72 26.89 -7.20 13.63
C SER A 72 28.27 -6.68 14.07
N LYS A 73 28.30 -5.93 15.18
CA LYS A 73 29.55 -5.37 15.72
C LYS A 73 30.66 -6.42 15.94
N PRO A 74 30.38 -7.64 16.45
CA PRO A 74 31.39 -8.72 16.53
C PRO A 74 31.97 -9.13 15.18
N VAL A 75 31.13 -9.21 14.13
CA VAL A 75 31.56 -9.55 12.77
C VAL A 75 32.42 -8.44 12.18
N VAL A 76 32.00 -7.19 12.33
CA VAL A 76 32.80 -6.02 11.91
C VAL A 76 34.17 -6.01 12.61
N ASP A 77 34.18 -6.24 13.92
CA ASP A 77 35.43 -6.26 14.70
C ASP A 77 36.35 -7.43 14.31
N TYR A 78 35.79 -8.59 13.94
CA TYR A 78 36.56 -9.78 13.53
C TYR A 78 37.35 -9.57 12.23
N PHE A 79 36.77 -8.86 11.25
CA PHE A 79 37.44 -8.54 9.99
C PHE A 79 38.37 -7.32 10.10
N ARG A 80 38.16 -6.41 11.06
CA ARG A 80 38.98 -5.19 11.23
C ARG A 80 40.19 -5.33 12.15
N LYS A 81 40.07 -6.10 13.23
CA LYS A 81 41.07 -6.11 14.32
C LYS A 81 42.11 -7.23 14.11
N VAL A 82 43.29 -7.07 14.70
CA VAL A 82 44.42 -8.03 14.65
C VAL A 82 44.91 -8.31 16.07
N GLY A 83 45.43 -9.52 16.33
CA GLY A 83 45.92 -9.93 17.66
C GLY A 83 44.78 -10.18 18.66
N ASP A 84 45.01 -9.89 19.95
CA ASP A 84 44.09 -10.17 21.07
C ASP A 84 42.68 -9.60 20.87
N SER A 85 42.55 -8.48 20.16
CA SER A 85 41.23 -7.90 19.86
C SER A 85 40.43 -8.68 18.82
N LYS A 86 41.10 -9.42 17.93
CA LYS A 86 40.45 -10.36 16.99
C LYS A 86 40.00 -11.62 17.72
N GLU A 87 40.77 -12.08 18.70
CA GLU A 87 40.39 -13.19 19.59
C GLU A 87 39.16 -12.83 20.43
N GLN A 88 39.11 -11.61 20.97
CA GLN A 88 37.92 -11.11 21.65
C GLN A 88 36.70 -10.99 20.73
N ALA A 89 36.88 -10.54 19.49
CA ALA A 89 35.79 -10.49 18.50
C ALA A 89 35.29 -11.89 18.15
N ARG A 90 36.21 -12.85 18.00
CA ARG A 90 35.89 -14.26 17.77
C ARG A 90 35.11 -14.86 18.95
N LYS A 91 35.46 -14.52 20.19
CA LYS A 91 34.71 -14.92 21.39
C LYS A 91 33.27 -14.41 21.33
N ASN A 92 33.08 -13.14 20.98
CA ASN A 92 31.75 -12.54 20.84
C ASN A 92 30.94 -13.17 19.69
N ILE A 93 31.58 -13.53 18.57
CA ILE A 93 30.92 -14.32 17.49
C ILE A 93 30.50 -15.71 18.00
N GLY A 94 31.34 -16.36 18.79
CA GLY A 94 31.02 -17.67 19.39
C GLY A 94 29.86 -17.60 20.37
N GLU A 95 29.72 -16.50 21.11
CA GLU A 95 28.56 -16.24 21.97
C GLU A 95 27.27 -16.11 21.14
N ASN A 96 27.29 -15.38 20.01
CA ASN A 96 26.15 -15.29 19.10
C ASN A 96 25.80 -16.67 18.48
N LEU A 97 26.81 -17.40 18.00
CA LEU A 97 26.61 -18.73 17.40
C LEU A 97 26.17 -19.79 18.41
N SER A 98 26.37 -19.58 19.72
CA SER A 98 25.90 -20.52 20.75
C SER A 98 24.38 -20.67 20.80
N GLU A 99 23.63 -19.72 20.20
CA GLU A 99 22.17 -19.80 20.03
C GLU A 99 21.74 -20.63 18.81
N TYR A 100 22.69 -20.99 17.93
CA TYR A 100 22.43 -21.82 16.76
C TYR A 100 22.69 -23.30 17.08
N ASP A 101 21.61 -24.11 17.07
CA ASP A 101 21.60 -25.52 17.47
C ASP A 101 22.76 -26.34 16.87
N LEU A 102 23.00 -26.20 15.56
CA LEU A 102 24.03 -26.97 14.85
C LEU A 102 25.44 -26.64 15.34
N PHE A 103 25.74 -25.36 15.59
CA PHE A 103 27.03 -24.96 16.16
C PHE A 103 27.18 -25.47 17.60
N SER A 104 26.13 -25.35 18.41
CA SER A 104 26.17 -25.77 19.81
C SER A 104 26.36 -27.28 19.98
N GLU A 105 25.70 -28.09 19.14
CA GLU A 105 25.82 -29.55 19.15
C GLU A 105 27.20 -29.99 18.61
N ALA A 106 27.65 -29.39 17.50
CA ALA A 106 28.99 -29.66 16.96
C ALA A 106 30.09 -29.32 17.97
N GLN A 107 29.96 -28.20 18.68
CA GLN A 107 30.87 -27.81 19.76
C GLN A 107 30.81 -28.80 20.93
N PHE A 108 29.62 -29.23 21.35
CA PHE A 108 29.45 -30.18 22.46
C PHE A 108 30.09 -31.54 22.14
N LEU A 109 29.84 -32.08 20.96
CA LEU A 109 30.40 -33.36 20.52
C LEU A 109 31.93 -33.28 20.41
N ALA A 110 32.46 -32.29 19.70
CA ALA A 110 33.90 -32.14 19.46
C ALA A 110 34.71 -31.78 20.73
N LYS A 111 34.04 -31.38 21.83
CA LYS A 111 34.66 -31.21 23.16
C LYS A 111 34.80 -32.52 23.93
N ASN A 112 33.96 -33.51 23.65
CA ASN A 112 33.84 -34.73 24.45
C ASN A 112 34.48 -35.95 23.79
N GLU A 113 34.47 -36.03 22.46
CA GLU A 113 35.00 -37.13 21.66
C GLU A 113 35.68 -36.58 20.40
N GLU A 114 36.67 -37.31 19.88
CA GLU A 114 37.32 -37.02 18.59
C GLU A 114 36.51 -37.64 17.45
N PHE A 115 36.18 -36.84 16.43
CA PHE A 115 35.39 -37.27 15.26
C PHE A 115 36.07 -36.83 13.98
N THR A 116 35.96 -37.59 12.90
CA THR A 116 36.21 -37.03 11.55
C THR A 116 35.07 -36.07 11.17
N LEU A 117 35.27 -35.23 10.14
CA LEU A 117 34.22 -34.29 9.68
C LEU A 117 32.93 -35.01 9.28
N ASP A 118 33.04 -36.16 8.60
CA ASP A 118 31.89 -36.99 8.21
C ASP A 118 31.19 -37.61 9.42
N GLU A 119 31.95 -38.09 10.41
CA GLU A 119 31.40 -38.65 11.64
C GLU A 119 30.70 -37.60 12.49
N LEU A 120 31.31 -36.41 12.62
CA LEU A 120 30.75 -35.28 13.34
C LEU A 120 29.47 -34.80 12.67
N SER A 121 29.49 -34.61 11.35
CA SER A 121 28.32 -34.18 10.57
C SER A 121 27.18 -35.19 10.68
N THR A 122 27.48 -36.49 10.62
CA THR A 122 26.48 -37.55 10.76
C THR A 122 25.89 -37.59 12.17
N LYS A 123 26.71 -37.44 13.21
CA LYS A 123 26.22 -37.41 14.60
C LYS A 123 25.37 -36.17 14.89
N VAL A 124 25.84 -34.99 14.47
CA VAL A 124 25.11 -33.72 14.61
C VAL A 124 23.77 -33.79 13.88
N ALA A 125 23.76 -34.25 12.62
CA ALA A 125 22.53 -34.42 11.86
C ALA A 125 21.57 -35.41 12.53
N GLY A 126 22.08 -36.52 13.06
CA GLY A 126 21.28 -37.52 13.76
C GLY A 126 20.69 -37.02 15.08
N GLN A 127 21.42 -36.25 15.88
CA GLN A 127 20.92 -35.69 17.15
C GLN A 127 19.94 -34.55 16.93
N LEU A 128 20.12 -33.81 15.85
CA LEU A 128 19.24 -32.72 15.47
C LEU A 128 18.07 -33.20 14.59
N ASP A 129 17.93 -34.47 14.24
CA ASP A 129 16.86 -34.93 13.33
C ASP A 129 16.86 -34.20 11.97
N ILE A 130 18.06 -33.93 11.44
CA ILE A 130 18.28 -33.36 10.10
C ILE A 130 18.29 -34.51 9.08
N ASP A 131 17.61 -34.32 7.96
CA ASP A 131 17.52 -35.33 6.89
C ASP A 131 18.91 -35.72 6.37
N LYS A 132 19.10 -37.00 6.04
CA LYS A 132 20.36 -37.54 5.51
C LYS A 132 20.75 -36.91 4.18
N ASP A 133 19.78 -36.43 3.42
CA ASP A 133 20.03 -35.72 2.16
C ASP A 133 20.70 -34.35 2.38
N ASN A 134 20.69 -33.80 3.61
CA ASN A 134 21.29 -32.51 3.97
C ASN A 134 22.66 -32.65 4.69
N LEU A 135 23.27 -33.83 4.71
CA LEU A 135 24.58 -34.05 5.34
C LEU A 135 25.68 -33.15 4.75
N GLY A 136 25.61 -32.87 3.45
CA GLY A 136 26.53 -31.93 2.77
C GLY A 136 26.47 -30.54 3.38
N SER A 137 25.27 -29.99 3.58
CA SER A 137 25.07 -28.68 4.20
C SER A 137 25.53 -28.61 5.65
N VAL A 138 25.36 -29.69 6.42
CA VAL A 138 25.85 -29.77 7.81
C VAL A 138 27.38 -29.74 7.83
N SER A 139 28.03 -30.47 6.93
CA SER A 139 29.48 -30.46 6.77
C SER A 139 29.99 -29.06 6.40
N THR A 140 29.37 -28.42 5.39
CA THR A 140 29.69 -27.04 4.98
C THR A 140 29.55 -26.04 6.14
N ALA A 141 28.55 -26.19 7.00
CA ALA A 141 28.39 -25.33 8.18
C ALA A 141 29.56 -25.48 9.17
N ILE A 142 29.99 -26.72 9.46
CA ILE A 142 31.14 -27.00 10.34
C ILE A 142 32.43 -26.45 9.77
N GLU A 143 32.63 -26.56 8.45
CA GLU A 143 33.77 -25.97 7.75
C GLU A 143 33.76 -24.43 7.82
N ILE A 144 32.61 -23.78 7.66
CA ILE A 144 32.47 -22.32 7.86
C ILE A 144 32.88 -21.94 9.29
N PHE A 145 32.47 -22.70 10.30
CA PHE A 145 32.88 -22.45 11.70
C PHE A 145 34.38 -22.68 11.93
N SER A 146 34.99 -23.60 11.19
CA SER A 146 36.44 -23.78 11.19
C SER A 146 37.17 -22.56 10.61
N LEU A 147 36.63 -21.92 9.56
CA LEU A 147 37.18 -20.68 9.02
C LEU A 147 37.15 -19.52 10.02
N PHE A 148 36.13 -19.45 10.90
CA PHE A 148 36.12 -18.51 12.03
C PHE A 148 37.10 -18.90 13.15
N GLY A 149 37.65 -20.12 13.10
CA GLY A 149 38.68 -20.66 13.98
C GLY A 149 38.16 -21.63 15.04
N PHE A 150 36.84 -21.85 15.16
CA PHE A 150 36.23 -22.62 16.25
C PHE A 150 36.58 -24.11 16.25
N PHE A 151 36.90 -24.65 15.07
CA PHE A 151 37.32 -26.02 14.86
C PHE A 151 38.64 -26.04 14.08
N LYS A 152 39.55 -26.96 14.43
CA LYS A 152 40.72 -27.28 13.60
C LYS A 152 40.39 -28.48 12.73
N LEU A 153 40.45 -28.28 11.42
CA LEU A 153 40.34 -29.31 10.39
C LEU A 153 41.72 -29.46 9.74
N ASP A 154 42.32 -30.64 9.80
CA ASP A 154 43.51 -30.95 9.00
C ASP A 154 43.05 -31.59 7.69
N THR A 155 43.63 -31.19 6.55
CA THR A 155 43.11 -31.51 5.20
C THR A 155 43.32 -32.98 4.76
N SER A 156 43.45 -33.91 5.71
CA SER A 156 43.58 -35.34 5.47
C SER A 156 42.30 -36.04 5.96
N GLU A 157 41.71 -36.92 5.13
CA GLU A 157 40.43 -37.61 5.41
C GLU A 157 40.46 -38.50 6.69
N GLU A 158 41.61 -38.62 7.37
CA GLU A 158 41.80 -39.49 8.55
C GLU A 158 42.02 -38.72 9.87
N ASP A 159 42.07 -37.38 9.88
CA ASP A 159 42.37 -36.60 11.09
C ASP A 159 41.11 -36.09 11.83
N PRO A 160 41.12 -36.08 13.17
CA PRO A 160 39.96 -35.69 13.97
C PRO A 160 39.74 -34.16 14.01
N VAL A 161 38.47 -33.75 14.00
CA VAL A 161 38.02 -32.38 14.25
C VAL A 161 38.25 -32.03 15.71
N VAL A 162 39.13 -31.06 15.98
CA VAL A 162 39.45 -30.64 17.35
C VAL A 162 38.84 -29.27 17.62
N TYR A 163 37.99 -29.19 18.65
CA TYR A 163 37.48 -27.92 19.16
C TYR A 163 38.61 -27.13 19.85
N THR A 164 38.77 -25.85 19.52
CA THR A 164 39.78 -25.00 20.16
C THR A 164 39.19 -24.34 21.43
N SER A 165 39.63 -24.75 22.62
CA SER A 165 39.31 -24.10 23.91
C SER A 165 40.36 -23.04 24.27
N ASP A 166 39.93 -21.80 24.55
CA ASP A 166 40.79 -20.74 25.11
C ASP A 166 40.93 -20.92 26.63
N ASP A 167 41.90 -21.72 27.05
CA ASP A 167 42.43 -21.68 28.42
C ASP A 167 43.83 -21.07 28.39
N GLY A 168 43.93 -19.80 28.81
CA GLY A 168 45.20 -19.11 28.91
C GLY A 168 45.11 -17.70 29.46
N ILE A 169 44.88 -17.55 30.77
CA ILE A 169 45.68 -16.73 31.71
C ILE A 169 45.07 -16.82 33.11
N SER A 170 45.89 -17.28 34.06
CA SER A 170 45.64 -17.40 35.51
C SER A 170 46.09 -16.13 36.28
N PRO A 171 45.68 -15.95 37.54
CA PRO A 171 45.55 -14.65 38.22
C PRO A 171 46.83 -14.20 38.93
N SER A 172 47.04 -12.87 39.06
CA SER A 172 47.48 -12.20 40.32
C SER A 172 48.07 -10.79 40.12
N GLN A 173 47.86 -9.98 41.17
CA GLN A 173 48.62 -8.81 41.66
C GLN A 173 48.10 -7.40 41.33
N ASP A 174 47.47 -6.84 42.37
CA ASP A 174 47.50 -5.45 42.82
C ASP A 174 48.67 -4.62 42.27
N ASN A 175 48.38 -3.42 41.76
CA ASN A 175 48.58 -2.18 42.54
C ASN A 175 48.44 -0.92 41.68
N GLU A 176 47.53 -0.06 42.16
CA GLU A 176 47.76 1.35 42.48
C GLU A 176 48.15 2.36 41.39
N LYS A 177 47.36 3.45 41.43
CA LYS A 177 47.71 4.88 41.27
C LYS A 177 47.62 5.45 39.85
N ASP A 178 47.00 6.60 39.62
CA ASP A 178 46.46 7.59 40.56
C ASP A 178 45.62 8.61 39.76
N THR A 179 44.56 9.11 40.44
CA THR A 179 44.07 10.51 40.51
C THR A 179 43.65 11.28 39.22
N GLU A 180 42.64 12.16 39.19
CA GLU A 180 41.67 12.73 40.15
C GLU A 180 40.65 13.59 39.36
N VAL A 181 39.36 13.53 39.77
CA VAL A 181 38.45 14.65 40.15
C VAL A 181 37.99 15.61 39.01
N GLU A 182 36.71 15.96 38.81
CA GLU A 182 35.68 16.39 39.77
C GLU A 182 34.24 16.29 39.19
N SER A 183 33.28 16.39 40.10
CA SER A 183 31.83 16.21 40.06
C SER A 183 31.02 17.34 39.40
N VAL A 184 29.81 17.02 38.92
CA VAL A 184 28.63 17.91 39.00
C VAL A 184 27.36 17.08 39.26
N ASN A 185 26.56 17.55 40.21
CA ASN A 185 25.27 17.04 40.68
C ASN A 185 24.20 16.90 39.58
N LEU A 186 23.31 15.92 39.74
CA LEU A 186 21.94 15.97 39.23
C LEU A 186 20.96 15.64 40.36
N THR A 187 20.45 16.70 40.99
CA THR A 187 19.11 16.73 41.57
C THR A 187 18.15 17.15 40.47
N SER A 188 17.27 16.25 40.01
CA SER A 188 15.95 16.61 39.48
C SER A 188 15.19 15.33 39.12
N THR A 189 14.03 15.16 39.77
CA THR A 189 12.86 14.44 39.28
C THR A 189 12.75 14.46 37.76
N GLN A 190 12.83 13.29 37.12
CA GLN A 190 12.42 13.12 35.73
C GLN A 190 10.94 12.74 35.69
N GLU A 191 10.18 13.59 35.02
CA GLU A 191 8.85 13.34 34.47
C GLU A 191 8.94 12.20 33.44
N LEU A 192 7.93 11.34 33.40
CA LEU A 192 7.78 10.29 32.39
C LEU A 192 7.38 10.93 31.04
N PRO A 193 7.88 10.45 29.89
CA PRO A 193 7.51 10.98 28.59
C PRO A 193 6.18 10.37 28.08
N ASP A 194 5.25 11.22 27.68
CA ASP A 194 4.02 10.87 26.94
C ASP A 194 4.28 10.62 25.43
N ASN A 195 5.45 10.06 25.09
CA ASN A 195 5.82 9.74 23.71
C ASN A 195 5.85 8.21 23.52
N PRO A 196 4.97 7.59 22.70
CA PRO A 196 4.95 6.15 22.49
C PRO A 196 6.24 5.59 21.86
N ARG A 197 7.17 6.45 21.41
CA ARG A 197 8.47 6.06 20.85
C ARG A 197 9.54 5.68 21.89
N GLU A 198 9.28 5.82 23.19
CA GLU A 198 10.23 5.48 24.27
C GLU A 198 9.75 4.33 25.19
N ILE A 199 8.69 3.60 24.83
CA ILE A 199 8.20 2.49 25.66
C ILE A 199 9.05 1.24 25.43
N GLU A 200 9.74 0.76 26.48
CA GLU A 200 10.54 -0.47 26.42
C GLU A 200 9.68 -1.69 26.05
N PHE A 201 10.20 -2.54 25.17
CA PHE A 201 9.51 -3.74 24.69
C PHE A 201 9.19 -4.72 25.84
N PRO A 202 7.97 -5.28 25.93
CA PRO A 202 7.63 -6.22 27.01
C PRO A 202 8.46 -7.52 26.92
N PRO A 203 8.83 -8.14 28.05
CA PRO A 203 9.54 -9.42 28.04
C PRO A 203 8.83 -10.48 27.18
N THR A 204 9.57 -11.07 26.23
CA THR A 204 9.06 -12.05 25.26
C THR A 204 9.05 -13.50 25.78
N ARG A 205 9.72 -13.75 26.90
CA ARG A 205 9.88 -15.08 27.51
C ARG A 205 9.92 -14.95 29.03
N GLY A 206 9.24 -15.86 29.71
CA GLY A 206 9.10 -15.90 31.17
C GLY A 206 7.66 -16.23 31.54
N ASN A 207 7.44 -16.80 32.73
CA ASN A 207 6.09 -16.96 33.27
C ASN A 207 6.12 -16.72 34.80
N PRO A 208 4.95 -16.45 35.42
CA PRO A 208 4.87 -16.18 36.85
C PRO A 208 5.39 -17.33 37.73
N GLU A 209 5.19 -18.59 37.33
CA GLU A 209 5.65 -19.76 38.11
C GLU A 209 7.19 -19.82 38.19
N ALA A 210 7.86 -19.70 37.04
CA ALA A 210 9.32 -19.70 36.97
C ALA A 210 9.95 -18.46 37.64
N LEU A 211 9.20 -17.35 37.73
CA LEU A 211 9.60 -16.18 38.52
C LEU A 211 9.59 -16.50 40.02
N LEU A 212 8.56 -17.18 40.52
CA LEU A 212 8.48 -17.55 41.94
C LEU A 212 9.59 -18.53 42.34
N ASP A 213 9.92 -19.49 41.46
CA ASP A 213 11.04 -20.40 41.68
C ASP A 213 12.38 -19.65 41.71
N LEU A 214 12.61 -18.76 40.73
CA LEU A 214 13.80 -17.90 40.65
C LEU A 214 13.96 -17.05 41.91
N VAL A 215 12.88 -16.40 42.34
CA VAL A 215 12.87 -15.53 43.52
C VAL A 215 13.09 -16.34 44.80
N GLY A 216 12.53 -17.56 44.88
CA GLY A 216 12.77 -18.50 45.97
C GLY A 216 14.25 -18.88 46.11
N VAL A 217 14.96 -19.11 45.00
CA VAL A 217 16.41 -19.37 45.02
C VAL A 217 17.21 -18.13 45.44
N LEU A 218 16.91 -16.98 44.84
CA LEU A 218 17.60 -15.72 45.15
C LEU A 218 17.37 -15.23 46.59
N SER A 219 16.25 -15.62 47.23
CA SER A 219 15.92 -15.28 48.62
C SER A 219 16.91 -15.84 49.65
N LYS A 220 17.72 -16.84 49.26
CA LYS A 220 18.80 -17.40 50.10
C LYS A 220 19.95 -16.41 50.32
N GLY A 221 19.94 -15.27 49.63
CA GLY A 221 20.89 -14.17 49.77
C GLY A 221 22.12 -14.31 48.86
N GLY A 222 22.84 -13.20 48.68
CA GLY A 222 24.00 -13.11 47.79
C GLY A 222 23.64 -12.82 46.34
N THR A 223 24.67 -12.69 45.50
CA THR A 223 24.54 -12.49 44.05
C THR A 223 24.71 -13.83 43.34
N HIS A 224 23.80 -14.15 42.42
CA HIS A 224 23.81 -15.44 41.73
C HIS A 224 24.06 -15.25 40.24
N SER A 225 25.08 -15.94 39.71
CA SER A 225 25.32 -15.97 38.26
C SER A 225 24.28 -16.82 37.54
N VAL A 226 24.18 -16.67 36.21
CA VAL A 226 23.31 -17.51 35.38
C VAL A 226 23.66 -19.00 35.57
N GLU A 227 24.94 -19.32 35.70
CA GLU A 227 25.44 -20.68 35.98
C GLU A 227 24.92 -21.21 37.31
N SER A 228 25.05 -20.44 38.39
CA SER A 228 24.56 -20.84 39.72
C SER A 228 23.04 -21.05 39.73
N LEU A 229 22.30 -20.17 39.07
CA LEU A 229 20.84 -20.27 38.96
C LEU A 229 20.39 -21.46 38.11
N THR A 230 21.15 -21.81 37.07
CA THR A 230 20.88 -22.99 36.23
C THR A 230 20.99 -24.26 37.05
N ASP A 231 22.05 -24.37 37.87
CA ASP A 231 22.30 -25.53 38.72
C ASP A 231 21.29 -25.63 39.88
N ASP A 232 20.91 -24.50 40.49
CA ASP A 232 19.98 -24.48 41.64
C ASP A 232 18.51 -24.69 41.23
N LEU A 233 18.11 -24.28 40.03
CA LEU A 233 16.74 -24.41 39.51
C LEU A 233 16.52 -25.68 38.67
N ASP A 234 17.58 -26.40 38.27
CA ASP A 234 17.52 -27.57 37.37
C ASP A 234 16.78 -27.26 36.04
N VAL A 235 17.02 -26.07 35.48
CA VAL A 235 16.44 -25.62 34.21
C VAL A 235 17.52 -25.13 33.26
N SER A 236 17.25 -25.13 31.96
CA SER A 236 18.23 -24.67 30.95
C SER A 236 18.66 -23.21 31.17
N LYS A 237 19.91 -22.87 30.79
CA LYS A 237 20.41 -21.48 30.80
C LYS A 237 19.50 -20.51 30.03
N ARG A 238 18.85 -21.00 28.96
CA ARG A 238 17.87 -20.24 28.16
C ARG A 238 16.62 -19.91 28.98
N SER A 239 16.15 -20.83 29.82
CA SER A 239 15.03 -20.60 30.74
C SER A 239 15.42 -19.58 31.81
N VAL A 240 16.59 -19.73 32.43
CA VAL A 240 17.10 -18.78 33.43
C VAL A 240 17.20 -17.37 32.87
N ARG A 241 17.80 -17.19 31.68
CA ARG A 241 17.90 -15.87 31.01
C ARG A 241 16.53 -15.26 30.68
N GLY A 242 15.55 -16.10 30.30
CA GLY A 242 14.18 -15.65 30.08
C GLY A 242 13.53 -15.17 31.38
N SER A 243 13.60 -15.99 32.43
CA SER A 243 13.03 -15.67 33.75
C SER A 243 13.70 -14.47 34.40
N THR A 244 15.02 -14.29 34.29
CA THR A 244 15.70 -13.11 34.86
C THR A 244 15.37 -11.83 34.09
N LYS A 245 15.24 -11.89 32.76
CA LYS A 245 14.81 -10.75 31.94
C LYS A 245 13.36 -10.35 32.26
N TYR A 246 12.47 -11.34 32.43
CA TYR A 246 11.09 -11.13 32.86
C TYR A 246 11.01 -10.56 34.30
N ALA A 247 11.78 -11.12 35.24
CA ALA A 247 11.85 -10.66 36.62
C ALA A 247 12.37 -9.22 36.76
N LYS A 248 13.36 -8.86 35.93
CA LYS A 248 13.93 -7.51 35.85
C LYS A 248 12.93 -6.51 35.28
N ALA A 249 12.22 -6.86 34.21
CA ALA A 249 11.20 -6.01 33.61
C ALA A 249 10.03 -5.69 34.56
N LEU A 250 9.71 -6.62 35.46
CA LEU A 250 8.70 -6.42 36.51
C LEU A 250 9.26 -5.79 37.80
N GLY A 251 10.58 -5.57 37.88
CA GLY A 251 11.23 -4.91 39.02
C GLY A 251 11.47 -5.81 40.25
N PHE A 252 11.34 -7.13 40.14
CA PHE A 252 11.58 -8.09 41.23
C PHE A 252 13.06 -8.51 41.37
N VAL A 253 13.83 -8.36 40.30
CA VAL A 253 15.25 -8.74 40.27
C VAL A 253 16.06 -7.59 39.67
N GLU A 254 17.21 -7.31 40.27
CA GLU A 254 18.20 -6.39 39.72
C GLU A 254 19.47 -7.13 39.29
N GLU A 255 20.11 -6.62 38.25
CA GLU A 255 21.33 -7.17 37.67
C GLU A 255 22.54 -6.35 38.13
N THR A 256 23.58 -7.03 38.60
CA THR A 256 24.83 -6.45 39.11
C THR A 256 26.03 -7.05 38.39
N GLU A 257 27.22 -6.46 38.57
CA GLU A 257 28.47 -6.96 37.98
C GLU A 257 28.79 -8.42 38.35
N GLU A 258 28.28 -8.91 39.49
CA GLU A 258 28.51 -10.28 39.97
C GLU A 258 27.34 -11.26 39.68
N GLY A 259 26.27 -10.80 39.02
CA GLY A 259 25.06 -11.60 38.71
C GLY A 259 23.76 -10.95 39.18
N PHE A 260 22.75 -11.75 39.51
CA PHE A 260 21.40 -11.28 39.88
C PHE A 260 21.16 -11.30 41.39
N LYS A 261 20.45 -10.29 41.91
CA LYS A 261 19.95 -10.23 43.29
C LYS A 261 18.50 -9.76 43.33
N LEU A 262 17.79 -10.06 44.43
CA LEU A 262 16.41 -9.58 44.63
C LEU A 262 16.38 -8.10 44.97
N THR A 263 15.38 -7.40 44.43
CA THR A 263 14.95 -6.09 44.94
C THR A 263 14.11 -6.27 46.20
N ASP A 264 13.73 -5.18 46.88
CA ASP A 264 12.86 -5.23 48.06
C ASP A 264 11.52 -5.92 47.73
N ASP A 265 10.89 -5.57 46.61
CA ASP A 265 9.64 -6.22 46.16
C ASP A 265 9.86 -7.69 45.78
N GLY A 266 11.02 -8.04 45.22
CA GLY A 266 11.40 -9.43 44.95
C GLY A 266 11.56 -10.24 46.24
N PHE A 267 12.12 -9.62 47.28
CA PHE A 267 12.22 -10.23 48.60
C PHE A 267 10.83 -10.45 49.20
N GLU A 268 9.95 -9.44 49.14
CA GLU A 268 8.56 -9.58 49.59
C GLU A 268 7.81 -10.68 48.83
N LEU A 269 8.01 -10.78 47.51
CA LEU A 269 7.40 -11.83 46.68
C LEU A 269 7.85 -13.23 47.10
N ALA A 270 9.11 -13.40 47.51
CA ALA A 270 9.64 -14.68 48.00
C ALA A 270 8.94 -15.19 49.27
N PHE A 271 8.48 -14.26 50.11
CA PHE A 271 7.90 -14.56 51.43
C PHE A 271 6.38 -14.35 51.50
N ALA A 272 5.76 -13.86 50.41
CA ALA A 272 4.32 -13.68 50.31
C ALA A 272 3.61 -15.04 50.48
N SER A 273 2.87 -15.14 51.59
CA SER A 273 2.22 -16.39 52.01
C SER A 273 0.73 -16.41 51.69
N GLU A 274 0.12 -15.23 51.58
CA GLU A 274 -1.26 -15.07 51.13
C GLU A 274 -1.33 -14.74 49.63
N GLU A 275 -2.34 -15.28 48.94
CA GLU A 275 -2.57 -15.04 47.51
C GLU A 275 -2.82 -13.56 47.23
N SER A 276 -3.54 -12.88 48.12
CA SER A 276 -3.79 -11.43 48.09
C SER A 276 -2.51 -10.58 48.16
N GLU A 277 -1.48 -11.01 48.89
CA GLU A 277 -0.19 -10.33 48.98
C GLU A 277 0.56 -10.43 47.65
N ARG A 278 0.55 -11.62 47.03
CA ARG A 278 1.17 -11.86 45.72
C ARG A 278 0.49 -11.06 44.61
N GLU A 279 -0.84 -11.09 44.57
CA GLU A 279 -1.62 -10.30 43.60
C GLU A 279 -1.28 -8.82 43.70
N ASN A 280 -1.17 -8.27 44.91
CA ASN A 280 -0.83 -6.86 45.10
C ASN A 280 0.58 -6.52 44.60
N LEU A 281 1.57 -7.40 44.81
CA LEU A 281 2.93 -7.21 44.30
C LEU A 281 2.96 -7.23 42.76
N PHE A 282 2.24 -8.14 42.11
CA PHE A 282 2.10 -8.14 40.65
C PHE A 282 1.32 -6.92 40.13
N LYS A 283 0.29 -6.43 40.84
CA LYS A 283 -0.40 -5.17 40.50
C LYS A 283 0.55 -3.98 40.53
N GLU A 284 1.37 -3.85 41.57
CA GLU A 284 2.37 -2.77 41.65
C GLU A 284 3.46 -2.90 40.58
N ALA A 285 3.87 -4.13 40.23
CA ALA A 285 4.79 -4.38 39.12
C ALA A 285 4.21 -3.94 37.76
N ILE A 286 2.95 -4.29 37.47
CA ILE A 286 2.25 -3.87 36.25
C ILE A 286 2.11 -2.34 36.18
N LYS A 287 1.83 -1.67 37.31
CA LYS A 287 1.77 -0.19 37.36
C LYS A 287 3.08 0.47 36.95
N ARG A 288 4.21 -0.12 37.31
CA ARG A 288 5.56 0.40 37.02
C ARG A 288 6.03 0.05 35.61
N CYS A 289 5.56 -1.06 35.05
CA CYS A 289 5.94 -1.52 33.71
C CYS A 289 5.13 -0.79 32.63
N SER A 290 5.75 0.17 31.95
CA SER A 290 5.11 1.05 30.96
C SER A 290 4.49 0.29 29.78
N SER A 291 5.13 -0.80 29.32
CA SER A 291 4.61 -1.64 28.24
C SER A 291 3.38 -2.44 28.62
N TYR A 292 3.35 -3.03 29.81
CA TYR A 292 2.17 -3.77 30.29
C TYR A 292 0.97 -2.85 30.47
N ARG A 293 1.20 -1.66 31.05
CA ARG A 293 0.15 -0.66 31.23
C ARG A 293 -0.44 -0.19 29.89
N HIS A 294 0.42 0.05 28.91
CA HIS A 294 -0.03 0.47 27.58
C HIS A 294 -0.84 -0.62 26.88
N ILE A 295 -0.30 -1.85 26.81
CA ILE A 295 -0.96 -2.98 26.14
C ILE A 295 -2.33 -3.27 26.75
N LEU A 296 -2.43 -3.34 28.09
CA LEU A 296 -3.70 -3.61 28.74
C LEU A 296 -4.70 -2.46 28.52
N ARG A 297 -4.26 -1.20 28.55
CA ARG A 297 -5.12 -0.03 28.32
C ARG A 297 -5.67 0.02 26.89
N SER A 298 -4.80 -0.13 25.89
CA SER A 298 -5.21 -0.15 24.48
C SER A 298 -6.17 -1.31 24.21
N SER A 299 -5.92 -2.47 24.81
CA SER A 299 -6.78 -3.64 24.62
C SER A 299 -8.19 -3.49 25.18
N ILE A 300 -8.39 -2.59 26.15
CA ILE A 300 -9.72 -2.33 26.75
C ILE A 300 -10.46 -1.25 25.98
N ALA A 301 -9.73 -0.21 25.54
CA ALA A 301 -10.30 0.85 24.73
C ALA A 301 -10.91 0.26 23.45
N GLU A 302 -10.19 -0.63 22.78
CA GLU A 302 -10.66 -1.31 21.56
C GLU A 302 -11.87 -2.22 21.82
N SER A 303 -11.88 -2.98 22.92
CA SER A 303 -13.05 -3.81 23.30
C SER A 303 -14.28 -3.01 23.74
N SER A 304 -14.15 -1.69 23.94
CA SER A 304 -15.24 -0.80 24.40
C SER A 304 -15.96 -0.05 23.26
N GLU A 305 -15.35 0.04 22.08
CA GLU A 305 -15.91 0.75 20.91
C GLU A 305 -17.13 0.01 20.30
N ASP A 306 -17.31 -1.28 20.61
CA ASP A 306 -18.42 -2.12 20.13
C ASP A 306 -19.71 -2.05 20.99
N GLY A 307 -19.77 -1.17 22.00
CA GLY A 307 -21.00 -0.90 22.76
C GLY A 307 -21.51 -2.02 23.69
N GLY A 308 -20.73 -3.08 23.90
CA GLY A 308 -21.01 -4.17 24.85
C GLY A 308 -20.25 -4.07 26.19
N ASP A 309 -20.68 -4.80 27.21
CA ASP A 309 -19.92 -4.98 28.45
C ASP A 309 -18.56 -5.66 28.15
N ILE A 310 -17.46 -5.07 28.63
CA ILE A 310 -16.09 -5.56 28.34
C ILE A 310 -15.79 -6.80 29.18
N ASP A 311 -16.08 -7.99 28.64
CA ASP A 311 -15.93 -9.23 29.41
C ASP A 311 -14.57 -9.94 29.25
N TRP A 312 -13.69 -9.51 28.32
CA TRP A 312 -12.36 -10.13 28.12
C TRP A 312 -11.30 -9.26 27.40
N ILE A 313 -10.02 -9.64 27.54
CA ILE A 313 -8.87 -9.18 26.74
C ILE A 313 -8.31 -10.38 25.98
N ASP A 314 -8.23 -10.33 24.65
CA ASP A 314 -7.81 -11.48 23.84
C ASP A 314 -6.44 -11.35 23.15
N SER A 315 -5.97 -12.49 22.66
CA SER A 315 -4.68 -12.62 21.99
C SER A 315 -4.58 -11.87 20.66
N PRO A 316 -5.60 -11.80 19.78
CA PRO A 316 -5.62 -10.90 18.62
C PRO A 316 -5.39 -9.43 18.96
N THR A 317 -6.05 -8.89 19.98
CA THR A 317 -5.90 -7.48 20.37
C THR A 317 -4.50 -7.18 20.89
N ILE A 318 -3.97 -8.02 21.79
CA ILE A 318 -2.58 -7.87 22.26
C ILE A 318 -1.59 -8.05 21.09
N ARG A 319 -1.86 -8.96 20.16
CA ARG A 319 -1.01 -9.18 18.97
C ARG A 319 -0.97 -7.95 18.07
N LYS A 320 -2.11 -7.30 17.86
CA LYS A 320 -2.21 -6.04 17.11
C LYS A 320 -1.32 -5.00 17.76
N GLU A 321 -1.47 -4.75 19.05
CA GLU A 321 -0.66 -3.76 19.80
C GLU A 321 0.85 -4.05 19.78
N LEU A 322 1.25 -5.32 19.93
CA LEU A 322 2.66 -5.69 19.82
C LEU A 322 3.24 -5.39 18.42
N ARG A 323 2.44 -5.50 17.35
CA ARG A 323 2.86 -5.23 15.97
C ARG A 323 2.78 -3.76 15.58
N THR A 324 1.75 -3.04 16.04
CA THR A 324 1.49 -1.64 15.68
C THR A 324 2.29 -0.68 16.55
N THR A 325 2.17 -0.81 17.87
CA THR A 325 2.74 0.13 18.85
C THR A 325 4.21 -0.20 19.13
N PHE A 326 4.52 -1.49 19.32
CA PHE A 326 5.87 -1.92 19.67
C PHE A 326 6.70 -2.38 18.46
N ASN A 327 6.14 -2.29 17.24
CA ASN A 327 6.79 -2.63 15.96
C ASN A 327 7.47 -4.02 15.99
N PHE A 328 6.85 -5.02 16.64
CA PHE A 328 7.40 -6.36 16.74
C PHE A 328 7.32 -7.09 15.39
N ARG A 329 8.48 -7.26 14.73
CA ARG A 329 8.62 -7.79 13.36
C ARG A 329 9.23 -9.19 13.27
N ASP A 330 9.32 -9.92 14.39
CA ASP A 330 9.88 -11.27 14.40
C ASP A 330 8.99 -12.23 13.57
N TYR A 331 9.57 -12.90 12.56
CA TYR A 331 8.84 -13.71 11.57
C TYR A 331 8.36 -15.07 12.13
N GLN A 332 8.85 -15.46 13.31
CA GLN A 332 8.40 -16.68 13.98
C GLN A 332 7.20 -16.39 14.90
N ASP A 333 5.99 -16.81 14.46
CA ASP A 333 4.72 -16.67 15.21
C ASP A 333 4.79 -17.27 16.63
N GLU A 334 5.75 -18.16 16.91
CA GLU A 334 5.95 -18.78 18.22
C GLU A 334 6.47 -17.81 19.31
N THR A 335 7.39 -16.90 18.99
CA THR A 335 7.91 -15.93 19.98
C THR A 335 6.83 -14.92 20.35
N LEU A 336 6.03 -14.50 19.37
CA LEU A 336 4.88 -13.61 19.57
C LEU A 336 3.81 -14.27 20.45
N ARG A 337 3.48 -15.55 20.18
CA ARG A 337 2.56 -16.33 21.03
C ARG A 337 3.06 -16.46 22.47
N LYS A 338 4.37 -16.66 22.69
CA LYS A 338 4.96 -16.72 24.03
C LYS A 338 4.83 -15.38 24.76
N ALA A 339 5.14 -14.27 24.09
CA ALA A 339 5.00 -12.93 24.67
C ALA A 339 3.55 -12.62 25.10
N ILE A 340 2.58 -12.91 24.22
CA ILE A 340 1.14 -12.74 24.53
C ILE A 340 0.74 -13.62 25.72
N THR A 341 1.21 -14.87 25.75
CA THR A 341 0.93 -15.80 26.86
C THR A 341 1.48 -15.28 28.17
N THR A 342 2.72 -14.78 28.18
CA THR A 342 3.35 -14.18 29.37
C THR A 342 2.52 -13.00 29.87
N ILE A 343 2.12 -12.07 29.00
CA ILE A 343 1.33 -10.87 29.38
C ILE A 343 0.00 -11.27 30.05
N LEU A 344 -0.74 -12.21 29.45
CA LEU A 344 -2.03 -12.66 29.98
C LEU A 344 -1.88 -13.38 31.33
N GLN A 345 -0.85 -14.24 31.48
CA GLN A 345 -0.58 -14.95 32.74
C GLN A 345 -0.09 -14.01 33.86
N THR A 346 0.66 -12.96 33.53
CA THR A 346 1.03 -11.93 34.52
C THR A 346 -0.20 -11.16 35.00
N ALA A 347 -1.13 -10.83 34.10
CA ALA A 347 -2.38 -10.16 34.46
C ALA A 347 -3.28 -11.06 35.34
N GLU A 348 -3.36 -12.36 35.06
CA GLU A 348 -4.00 -13.35 35.93
C GLU A 348 -3.33 -13.39 37.32
N SER A 349 -2.00 -13.43 37.38
CA SER A 349 -1.24 -13.43 38.65
C SER A 349 -1.40 -12.13 39.45
N ALA A 350 -1.83 -11.05 38.79
CA ALA A 350 -2.25 -9.80 39.41
C ALA A 350 -3.74 -9.79 39.80
N GLY A 351 -4.46 -10.91 39.72
CA GLY A 351 -5.89 -10.99 40.09
C GLY A 351 -6.82 -10.19 39.16
N LEU A 352 -6.39 -9.90 37.93
CA LEU A 352 -7.13 -9.05 36.98
C LEU A 352 -8.16 -9.81 36.14
N GLY A 353 -8.14 -11.13 36.16
CA GLY A 353 -9.07 -11.97 35.41
C GLY A 353 -8.61 -13.42 35.39
N GLU A 354 -9.37 -14.28 34.72
CA GLU A 354 -9.06 -15.70 34.56
C GLU A 354 -8.45 -15.97 33.19
N TYR A 355 -7.28 -16.61 33.13
CA TYR A 355 -6.61 -16.92 31.87
C TYR A 355 -7.24 -18.15 31.20
N ILE A 356 -7.71 -17.99 29.97
CA ILE A 356 -8.38 -19.06 29.21
C ILE A 356 -7.64 -19.35 27.91
N VAL A 357 -7.21 -20.61 27.77
CA VAL A 357 -6.58 -21.11 26.55
C VAL A 357 -7.63 -21.39 25.47
N GLY A 358 -7.48 -20.76 24.30
CA GLY A 358 -8.36 -20.96 23.15
C GLY A 358 -8.30 -22.39 22.58
N ARG A 359 -9.43 -22.91 22.09
CA ARG A 359 -9.51 -24.18 21.33
C ARG A 359 -10.34 -23.94 20.06
N GLY A 360 -9.87 -24.46 18.92
CA GLY A 360 -10.53 -24.25 17.62
C GLY A 360 -10.36 -22.80 17.15
N SER A 361 -11.45 -22.16 16.71
CA SER A 361 -11.48 -20.77 16.22
C SER A 361 -11.55 -19.70 17.33
N LYS A 362 -11.64 -20.08 18.62
CA LYS A 362 -11.71 -19.11 19.73
C LYS A 362 -10.31 -18.69 20.20
N PRO A 363 -10.04 -17.38 20.38
CA PRO A 363 -8.73 -16.91 20.82
C PRO A 363 -8.46 -17.22 22.29
N THR A 364 -7.18 -17.35 22.64
CA THR A 364 -6.71 -17.29 24.03
C THR A 364 -6.98 -15.89 24.58
N ARG A 365 -7.50 -15.80 25.81
CA ARG A 365 -7.97 -14.53 26.39
C ARG A 365 -7.89 -14.53 27.92
N LEU A 366 -8.00 -13.35 28.52
CA LEU A 366 -8.21 -13.13 29.95
C LEU A 366 -9.67 -12.69 30.14
N GLU A 367 -10.49 -13.49 30.84
CA GLU A 367 -11.88 -13.11 31.16
C GLU A 367 -11.92 -12.21 32.40
N LEU A 368 -12.59 -11.06 32.27
CA LEU A 368 -12.64 -10.02 33.29
C LEU A 368 -13.95 -10.13 34.07
N SER A 369 -13.87 -10.12 35.39
CA SER A 369 -15.07 -9.95 36.22
C SER A 369 -15.43 -8.46 36.33
N SER A 370 -16.69 -8.13 36.62
CA SER A 370 -17.13 -6.76 36.90
C SER A 370 -16.40 -6.10 38.08
N GLY A 371 -15.84 -6.89 39.00
CA GLY A 371 -14.93 -6.42 40.05
C GLY A 371 -13.51 -6.15 39.55
N SER A 372 -13.02 -6.96 38.61
CA SER A 372 -11.69 -6.86 38.02
C SER A 372 -11.56 -5.67 37.07
N LEU A 373 -12.61 -5.35 36.28
CA LEU A 373 -12.66 -4.14 35.44
C LEU A 373 -12.45 -2.87 36.26
N LYS A 374 -13.15 -2.72 37.40
CA LYS A 374 -12.98 -1.58 38.29
C LYS A 374 -11.57 -1.49 38.89
N GLN A 375 -10.98 -2.63 39.21
CA GLN A 375 -9.59 -2.67 39.68
C GLN A 375 -8.65 -2.24 38.57
N LEU A 376 -8.84 -2.77 37.36
CA LEU A 376 -7.98 -2.51 36.23
C LEU A 376 -8.07 -1.06 35.75
N ASP A 377 -9.27 -0.48 35.67
CA ASP A 377 -9.46 0.96 35.44
C ASP A 377 -8.75 1.79 36.52
N SER A 378 -8.87 1.41 37.80
CA SER A 378 -8.18 2.11 38.90
C SER A 378 -6.65 1.99 38.83
N LEU A 379 -6.12 0.87 38.31
CA LEU A 379 -4.69 0.64 38.11
C LEU A 379 -4.14 1.47 36.95
N LEU A 380 -4.94 1.66 35.90
CA LEU A 380 -4.55 2.39 34.69
C LEU A 380 -4.81 3.92 34.78
N SER A 381 -5.68 4.36 35.70
CA SER A 381 -6.08 5.77 35.87
C SER A 381 -5.14 6.60 36.77
N SER A 382 -4.16 6.00 37.45
CA SER A 382 -3.30 6.73 38.38
C SER A 382 -2.14 7.44 37.66
N SER A 383 -2.41 8.60 37.07
CA SER A 383 -1.43 9.67 36.94
C SER A 383 -1.52 10.60 38.16
N THR A 384 -0.38 10.83 38.78
CA THR A 384 -0.12 11.59 40.01
C THR A 384 -0.91 12.91 40.12
N LEU A 385 -1.93 12.96 40.98
CA LEU A 385 -2.46 14.20 41.53
C LEU A 385 -1.95 14.36 42.96
N VAL A 386 -0.92 15.19 43.14
CA VAL A 386 -0.59 15.77 44.45
C VAL A 386 -1.76 16.68 44.84
N LYS A 387 -2.64 16.21 45.72
CA LYS A 387 -3.62 17.06 46.42
C LYS A 387 -2.97 17.63 47.67
N VAL A 388 -2.76 18.94 47.65
CA VAL A 388 -2.67 19.77 48.85
C VAL A 388 -3.99 19.65 49.60
N GLU A 389 -3.93 19.28 50.87
CA GLU A 389 -5.08 19.21 51.77
C GLU A 389 -5.77 20.58 51.91
N GLY A 390 -7.10 20.56 51.88
CA GLY A 390 -7.96 21.73 52.05
C GLY A 390 -9.43 21.34 52.12
N GLU A 391 -9.77 20.67 53.22
CA GLU A 391 -11.02 20.73 54.00
C GLU A 391 -12.37 21.20 53.39
N GLN A 392 -13.42 20.46 53.80
CA GLN A 392 -14.85 20.83 53.94
C GLN A 392 -15.72 20.76 52.66
N SER A 393 -16.96 20.23 52.65
CA SER A 393 -17.83 19.57 53.62
C SER A 393 -19.01 18.94 52.86
N ALA A 394 -19.58 17.90 53.48
CA ALA A 394 -20.86 17.22 53.24
C ALA A 394 -21.97 17.94 52.44
N ASN A 395 -22.68 17.21 51.57
CA ASN A 395 -23.98 16.64 51.94
C ASN A 395 -24.54 15.66 50.89
N GLN A 396 -25.15 14.61 51.44
CA GLN A 396 -26.06 13.68 50.79
C GLN A 396 -27.35 14.39 50.38
N GLU A 397 -28.01 13.96 49.30
CA GLU A 397 -29.36 13.38 49.40
C GLU A 397 -29.85 12.80 48.07
N SER A 398 -30.40 11.60 48.21
CA SER A 398 -31.20 10.83 47.26
C SER A 398 -32.61 11.40 47.09
N THR A 399 -33.22 11.29 45.91
CA THR A 399 -34.63 10.85 45.79
C THR A 399 -34.99 10.36 44.38
N GLN A 400 -35.66 9.21 44.36
CA GLN A 400 -36.37 8.58 43.25
C GLN A 400 -37.58 9.42 42.78
N SER A 401 -37.98 9.33 41.50
CA SER A 401 -39.25 8.70 41.08
C SER A 401 -39.59 8.92 39.59
N SER A 402 -39.87 7.81 38.89
CA SER A 402 -41.03 7.54 38.00
C SER A 402 -41.32 8.41 36.75
N LEU A 403 -41.17 7.75 35.58
CA LEU A 403 -42.08 7.62 34.43
C LEU A 403 -43.12 8.74 34.14
N GLU A 404 -43.11 9.27 32.91
CA GLU A 404 -44.28 9.30 32.01
C GLU A 404 -43.88 9.61 30.54
N PHE A 405 -44.41 8.79 29.62
CA PHE A 405 -44.43 8.98 28.16
C PHE A 405 -45.49 10.01 27.77
N VAL A 406 -45.21 10.88 26.79
CA VAL A 406 -46.21 11.53 25.93
C VAL A 406 -45.63 11.78 24.52
N GLU A 407 -46.35 11.32 23.50
CA GLU A 407 -46.18 11.57 22.06
C GLU A 407 -46.75 12.95 21.61
N GLU A 408 -46.55 13.28 20.33
CA GLU A 408 -47.17 14.35 19.51
C GLU A 408 -46.48 15.73 19.58
N GLU A 409 -46.33 16.54 18.52
CA GLU A 409 -46.94 16.59 17.18
C GLU A 409 -46.09 17.53 16.29
N ILE A 410 -46.08 17.31 14.97
CA ILE A 410 -45.47 18.21 13.98
C ILE A 410 -46.51 19.28 13.60
N VAL A 411 -46.14 20.57 13.70
CA VAL A 411 -47.00 21.71 13.32
C VAL A 411 -46.56 22.25 11.95
N GLN A 412 -47.51 22.24 11.01
CA GLN A 412 -47.53 23.01 9.77
C GLN A 412 -47.74 24.50 10.07
N ASP A 413 -47.07 25.38 9.33
CA ASP A 413 -47.51 26.77 9.17
C ASP A 413 -47.52 27.11 7.67
N ASP A 414 -48.73 27.33 7.15
CA ASP A 414 -49.03 27.94 5.85
C ASP A 414 -49.07 29.47 6.02
N PHE A 415 -48.53 30.23 5.05
CA PHE A 415 -49.03 31.57 4.76
C PHE A 415 -49.06 31.84 3.24
N GLU A 416 -50.19 32.43 2.84
CA GLU A 416 -50.80 32.50 1.51
C GLU A 416 -50.14 33.44 0.49
N ASP A 417 -50.43 33.10 -0.78
CA ASP A 417 -50.20 33.84 -2.02
C ASP A 417 -50.63 35.31 -2.00
N THR A 418 -49.82 36.17 -2.64
CA THR A 418 -50.29 37.38 -3.32
C THR A 418 -49.64 37.50 -4.69
N GLU A 419 -50.46 37.42 -5.74
CA GLU A 419 -50.11 37.60 -7.15
C GLU A 419 -49.63 39.03 -7.44
N GLU A 420 -48.49 39.21 -8.12
CA GLU A 420 -48.33 40.22 -9.18
C GLU A 420 -47.09 39.96 -10.07
N SER A 421 -47.37 39.47 -11.29
CA SER A 421 -46.70 39.69 -12.58
C SER A 421 -45.19 39.96 -12.66
N VAL A 422 -44.44 39.02 -13.24
CA VAL A 422 -43.44 39.30 -14.30
C VAL A 422 -43.42 38.13 -15.29
N GLN A 423 -43.69 38.42 -16.57
CA GLN A 423 -43.41 37.51 -17.69
C GLN A 423 -41.89 37.38 -17.85
N GLY A 424 -41.37 36.15 -17.94
CA GLY A 424 -39.94 35.92 -18.19
C GLY A 424 -39.63 34.44 -18.43
N GLU A 425 -39.76 34.05 -19.69
CA GLU A 425 -39.10 32.94 -20.41
C GLU A 425 -38.45 31.78 -19.64
N SER A 426 -39.01 30.60 -19.90
CA SER A 426 -38.33 29.31 -19.92
C SER A 426 -36.96 29.39 -20.60
N ASN A 427 -35.90 29.10 -19.86
CA ASN A 427 -34.63 28.63 -20.40
C ASN A 427 -34.14 27.44 -19.57
N LYS A 428 -34.69 26.25 -19.85
CA LYS A 428 -33.87 25.03 -19.79
C LYS A 428 -32.86 25.15 -20.94
N LYS A 429 -31.75 25.84 -20.66
CA LYS A 429 -30.54 25.69 -21.46
C LYS A 429 -29.83 24.45 -20.91
N VAL A 430 -30.16 23.30 -21.48
CA VAL A 430 -29.21 22.20 -21.58
C VAL A 430 -28.14 22.72 -22.54
N PHE A 431 -27.08 23.31 -22.00
CA PHE A 431 -25.83 23.44 -22.74
C PHE A 431 -25.13 22.11 -22.53
N SER A 432 -25.07 21.30 -23.58
CA SER A 432 -24.01 20.31 -23.75
C SER A 432 -22.70 21.08 -23.87
N GLN A 433 -22.04 21.38 -22.75
CA GLN A 433 -20.61 21.68 -22.78
C GLN A 433 -19.93 20.35 -23.15
N GLU A 434 -19.15 20.34 -24.23
CA GLU A 434 -18.21 19.26 -24.49
C GLU A 434 -17.34 19.11 -23.22
N ARG A 435 -17.49 17.99 -22.51
CA ARG A 435 -16.67 17.66 -21.34
C ARG A 435 -15.34 17.08 -21.84
N GLY A 436 -14.22 17.54 -21.28
CA GLY A 436 -12.87 17.11 -21.67
C GLY A 436 -11.99 18.26 -22.19
N PRO A 437 -10.67 18.02 -22.34
CA PRO A 437 -9.73 19.02 -22.79
C PRO A 437 -9.95 19.40 -24.27
N ALA A 438 -9.71 20.67 -24.61
CA ALA A 438 -9.79 21.16 -25.99
C ALA A 438 -8.72 20.54 -26.90
N ILE A 439 -7.61 20.08 -26.32
CA ILE A 439 -6.57 19.27 -26.97
C ILE A 439 -6.28 18.06 -26.09
N GLN A 440 -6.41 16.86 -26.65
CA GLN A 440 -6.10 15.61 -25.95
C GLN A 440 -5.08 14.80 -26.74
N ILE A 441 -4.01 14.32 -26.10
CA ILE A 441 -3.17 13.27 -26.69
C ILE A 441 -3.95 11.95 -26.56
N SER A 442 -4.51 11.45 -27.66
CA SER A 442 -5.31 10.22 -27.67
C SER A 442 -4.42 8.97 -27.71
N GLU A 443 -3.27 9.04 -28.41
CA GLU A 443 -2.34 7.92 -28.50
C GLU A 443 -0.88 8.35 -28.52
N ILE A 444 -0.01 7.46 -28.05
CA ILE A 444 1.44 7.62 -28.09
C ILE A 444 2.12 6.38 -28.66
N ARG A 445 3.19 6.59 -29.42
CA ARG A 445 4.14 5.55 -29.78
C ARG A 445 5.55 6.02 -29.52
N ILE A 446 6.26 5.33 -28.63
CA ILE A 446 7.64 5.65 -28.25
C ILE A 446 8.57 4.63 -28.88
N GLN A 447 9.60 5.12 -29.57
CA GLN A 447 10.59 4.32 -30.28
C GLN A 447 11.99 4.79 -29.94
N ASN A 448 12.95 3.88 -29.88
CA ASN A 448 14.37 4.20 -29.72
C ASN A 448 14.70 5.17 -28.57
N PHE A 449 13.89 5.22 -27.51
CA PHE A 449 14.06 6.13 -26.37
C PHE A 449 14.51 5.36 -25.13
N ARG A 450 15.76 5.54 -24.69
CA ARG A 450 16.33 4.90 -23.50
C ARG A 450 16.14 3.37 -23.54
N ASN A 451 15.47 2.78 -22.54
CA ASN A 451 15.19 1.33 -22.50
C ASN A 451 13.98 0.91 -23.34
N ILE A 452 13.24 1.86 -23.93
CA ILE A 452 12.10 1.61 -24.79
C ILE A 452 12.59 1.40 -26.23
N ARG A 453 12.17 0.29 -26.84
CA ARG A 453 12.52 -0.03 -28.24
C ARG A 453 11.44 0.43 -29.19
N ASP A 454 10.24 -0.07 -28.99
CA ASP A 454 9.01 0.31 -29.68
C ASP A 454 7.86 -0.14 -28.81
N THR A 455 6.96 0.78 -28.48
CA THR A 455 5.76 0.46 -27.71
C THR A 455 4.61 -0.06 -28.58
N GLY A 456 4.62 0.18 -29.89
CA GLY A 456 3.38 0.28 -30.64
C GLY A 456 2.60 1.54 -30.24
N PHE A 457 1.43 1.76 -30.83
CA PHE A 457 0.52 2.79 -30.34
C PHE A 457 -0.09 2.33 -29.01
N ILE A 458 -0.19 3.26 -28.08
CA ILE A 458 -0.82 3.10 -26.78
C ILE A 458 -1.84 4.21 -26.62
N GLU A 459 -3.07 3.87 -26.30
CA GLU A 459 -4.14 4.81 -26.02
C GLU A 459 -3.93 5.50 -24.66
N LEU A 460 -4.25 6.79 -24.60
CA LEU A 460 -4.29 7.59 -23.38
C LEU A 460 -5.69 8.19 -23.19
N GLU A 461 -6.19 8.10 -21.96
CA GLU A 461 -7.40 8.80 -21.54
C GLU A 461 -7.09 10.18 -20.95
N ASN A 462 -8.13 10.94 -20.57
CA ASN A 462 -7.98 12.20 -19.85
C ASN A 462 -7.17 12.02 -18.57
N VAL A 463 -7.36 10.91 -17.84
CA VAL A 463 -6.51 10.54 -16.71
C VAL A 463 -5.91 9.19 -17.03
N THR A 464 -4.60 9.08 -17.19
CA THR A 464 -3.93 7.79 -17.43
C THR A 464 -2.94 7.49 -16.32
N THR A 465 -2.98 6.25 -15.81
CA THR A 465 -2.08 5.79 -14.74
C THR A 465 -1.09 4.74 -15.26
N LEU A 466 0.21 5.07 -15.24
CA LEU A 466 1.29 4.16 -15.56
C LEU A 466 1.74 3.41 -14.30
N ILE A 467 1.61 2.08 -14.28
CA ILE A 467 1.83 1.26 -13.08
C ILE A 467 2.97 0.28 -13.29
N GLY A 468 3.89 0.21 -12.34
CA GLY A 468 5.02 -0.70 -12.42
C GLY A 468 6.02 -0.52 -11.29
N LYS A 469 6.92 -1.49 -11.15
CA LYS A 469 8.05 -1.47 -10.22
C LYS A 469 8.98 -0.30 -10.52
N ASN A 470 9.85 0.00 -9.57
CA ASN A 470 10.96 0.89 -9.81
C ASN A 470 11.80 0.35 -10.98
N GLU A 471 12.30 1.27 -11.82
CA GLU A 471 13.12 0.95 -13.00
C GLU A 471 12.38 0.23 -14.15
N SER A 472 11.05 0.08 -14.10
CA SER A 472 10.30 -0.57 -15.19
C SER A 472 10.20 0.25 -16.48
N GLY A 473 10.44 1.57 -16.39
CA GLY A 473 10.43 2.50 -17.52
C GLY A 473 9.33 3.57 -17.46
N LYS A 474 8.55 3.67 -16.38
CA LYS A 474 7.48 4.69 -16.22
C LYS A 474 7.97 6.13 -16.41
N THR A 475 9.06 6.50 -15.73
CA THR A 475 9.71 7.83 -15.88
C THR A 475 10.16 8.06 -17.31
N SER A 476 10.77 7.06 -17.95
CA SER A 476 11.15 7.16 -19.38
C SER A 476 9.95 7.38 -20.30
N THR A 477 8.78 6.79 -19.98
CA THR A 477 7.55 7.04 -20.73
C THR A 477 7.09 8.49 -20.56
N LEU A 478 7.04 9.01 -19.33
CA LEU A 478 6.65 10.40 -19.07
C LEU A 478 7.63 11.39 -19.72
N GLU A 479 8.93 11.15 -19.64
CA GLU A 479 9.94 12.01 -20.27
C GLU A 479 9.89 11.96 -21.80
N ALA A 480 9.52 10.82 -22.39
CA ALA A 480 9.29 10.74 -23.82
C ALA A 480 8.12 11.66 -24.22
N ILE A 481 7.02 11.68 -23.46
CA ILE A 481 5.90 12.61 -23.71
C ILE A 481 6.36 14.07 -23.47
N ASN A 482 7.07 14.33 -22.36
CA ASN A 482 7.64 15.65 -22.03
C ASN A 482 8.59 16.18 -23.11
N SER A 483 9.17 15.30 -23.93
CA SER A 483 10.03 15.73 -25.03
C SER A 483 9.30 16.55 -26.10
N PHE A 484 7.97 16.61 -26.10
CA PHE A 484 7.20 17.54 -26.93
C PHE A 484 7.12 18.97 -26.38
N SER A 485 7.58 19.21 -25.15
CA SER A 485 7.71 20.57 -24.60
C SER A 485 8.73 21.40 -25.41
N LYS A 486 8.54 22.73 -25.41
CA LYS A 486 9.33 23.66 -26.25
C LYS A 486 10.82 23.67 -25.91
N ASP A 487 11.19 23.35 -24.67
CA ASP A 487 12.56 23.47 -24.16
C ASP A 487 13.35 22.15 -24.15
N TYR A 488 12.76 21.05 -24.65
CA TYR A 488 13.40 19.74 -24.60
C TYR A 488 14.25 19.44 -25.84
N GLU A 489 15.56 19.30 -25.64
CA GLU A 489 16.53 18.85 -26.65
C GLU A 489 17.06 17.45 -26.33
N TYR A 490 16.94 16.52 -27.28
CA TYR A 490 17.49 15.17 -27.10
C TYR A 490 19.02 15.16 -27.00
N THR A 491 19.52 14.24 -26.16
CA THR A 491 20.94 13.94 -26.02
C THR A 491 21.24 12.48 -26.37
N ASP A 492 22.51 12.13 -26.59
CA ASP A 492 22.93 10.74 -26.81
C ASP A 492 22.48 9.77 -25.70
N ARG A 493 22.15 10.28 -24.50
CA ARG A 493 21.64 9.46 -23.39
C ARG A 493 20.18 9.04 -23.56
N ASP A 494 19.43 9.81 -24.34
CA ASP A 494 18.01 9.56 -24.61
C ASP A 494 17.82 8.51 -25.71
N LEU A 495 18.86 8.27 -26.53
CA LEU A 495 18.82 7.25 -27.55
C LEU A 495 18.94 5.83 -26.96
N SER A 496 18.15 4.91 -27.47
CA SER A 496 18.19 3.52 -27.02
C SER A 496 19.50 2.82 -27.36
N ASN A 497 20.07 2.12 -26.38
CA ASN A 497 21.29 1.31 -26.54
C ASN A 497 21.11 0.05 -27.42
N SER A 498 19.91 -0.16 -27.98
CA SER A 498 19.52 -1.43 -28.61
C SER A 498 19.97 -1.59 -30.07
N LYS A 499 20.52 -0.55 -30.72
CA LYS A 499 21.17 -0.60 -32.05
C LYS A 499 22.32 0.40 -32.14
N ALA A 500 23.35 0.09 -32.94
CA ALA A 500 24.44 1.04 -33.19
C ALA A 500 23.92 2.20 -34.05
N THR A 501 24.27 3.44 -33.71
CA THR A 501 23.95 4.67 -34.49
C THR A 501 24.37 4.60 -35.96
N SER A 502 25.26 3.68 -36.32
CA SER A 502 25.69 3.41 -37.70
C SER A 502 24.67 2.69 -38.58
N ASP A 503 23.56 2.18 -38.02
CA ASP A 503 22.55 1.39 -38.75
C ASP A 503 21.38 2.22 -39.29
N PHE A 504 21.32 3.53 -38.98
CA PHE A 504 20.27 4.43 -39.46
C PHE A 504 20.79 5.31 -40.60
N ASP A 505 20.20 5.13 -41.78
CA ASP A 505 20.40 5.97 -42.96
C ASP A 505 19.14 6.86 -43.11
N GLY A 506 18.86 7.71 -42.11
CA GLY A 506 17.64 8.54 -42.03
C GLY A 506 17.34 9.09 -40.63
N ASP A 507 16.28 9.89 -40.51
CA ASP A 507 15.82 10.48 -39.23
C ASP A 507 15.34 9.38 -38.28
N ILE A 508 15.77 9.42 -37.02
CA ILE A 508 15.44 8.39 -36.02
C ILE A 508 14.18 8.82 -35.27
N PRO A 509 13.03 8.14 -35.44
CA PRO A 509 11.82 8.51 -34.72
C PRO A 509 11.98 8.19 -33.24
N ILE A 510 11.57 9.12 -32.38
CA ILE A 510 11.62 8.98 -30.92
C ILE A 510 10.24 8.83 -30.33
N ILE A 511 9.32 9.72 -30.69
CA ILE A 511 7.94 9.67 -30.20
C ILE A 511 6.98 10.18 -31.26
N THR A 512 5.87 9.47 -31.42
CA THR A 512 4.71 9.86 -32.22
C THR A 512 3.55 10.11 -31.28
N LEU A 513 2.90 11.26 -31.39
CA LEU A 513 1.67 11.58 -30.68
C LEU A 513 0.53 11.65 -31.70
N ARG A 514 -0.59 11.00 -31.41
CA ARG A 514 -1.88 11.35 -32.00
C ARG A 514 -2.63 12.20 -31.01
N PHE A 515 -3.06 13.37 -31.43
CA PHE A 515 -3.87 14.25 -30.60
C PHE A 515 -5.14 14.69 -31.32
N GLN A 516 -6.21 14.81 -30.55
CA GLN A 516 -7.54 15.18 -30.99
C GLN A 516 -7.82 16.62 -30.60
N LEU A 517 -8.37 17.38 -31.55
CA LEU A 517 -8.81 18.76 -31.33
C LEU A 517 -10.33 18.82 -31.19
N SER A 518 -10.80 19.52 -30.17
CA SER A 518 -12.23 19.80 -30.01
C SER A 518 -12.72 20.72 -31.12
N LYS A 519 -14.04 20.72 -31.32
CA LYS A 519 -14.66 21.56 -32.35
C LYS A 519 -14.32 23.04 -32.18
N SER A 520 -14.32 23.54 -30.95
CA SER A 520 -13.98 24.94 -30.66
C SER A 520 -12.56 25.29 -31.11
N LEU A 521 -11.61 24.39 -30.88
CA LEU A 521 -10.21 24.65 -31.20
C LEU A 521 -9.95 24.48 -32.71
N VAL A 522 -10.67 23.57 -33.37
CA VAL A 522 -10.67 23.49 -34.84
C VAL A 522 -11.26 24.75 -35.45
N GLU A 523 -12.31 25.35 -34.86
CA GLU A 523 -12.86 26.64 -35.31
C GLU A 523 -11.84 27.78 -35.18
N ASP A 524 -10.99 27.77 -34.14
CA ASP A 524 -9.97 28.80 -33.90
C ASP A 524 -8.76 28.67 -34.85
N PHE A 525 -8.21 27.46 -35.01
CA PHE A 525 -7.01 27.21 -35.83
C PHE A 525 -7.33 27.00 -37.32
N TYR A 526 -8.50 26.44 -37.62
CA TYR A 526 -8.92 26.04 -38.96
C TYR A 526 -10.33 26.55 -39.32
N PRO A 527 -10.62 27.86 -39.19
CA PRO A 527 -11.97 28.40 -39.39
C PRO A 527 -12.53 28.08 -40.79
N ASP A 528 -11.66 28.04 -41.81
CA ASP A 528 -12.03 27.85 -43.21
C ASP A 528 -12.53 26.43 -43.55
N ILE A 529 -12.17 25.43 -42.73
CA ILE A 529 -12.51 24.00 -42.95
C ILE A 529 -13.30 23.39 -41.78
N SER A 530 -13.48 24.16 -40.69
CA SER A 530 -14.17 23.75 -39.46
C SER A 530 -15.58 23.17 -39.65
N GLN A 531 -16.32 23.61 -40.68
CA GLN A 531 -17.68 23.10 -40.97
C GLN A 531 -17.70 21.91 -41.95
N GLU A 532 -16.58 21.62 -42.60
CA GLU A 532 -16.47 20.60 -43.65
C GLU A 532 -15.73 19.34 -43.18
N ILE A 533 -15.23 19.34 -41.95
CA ILE A 533 -14.44 18.26 -41.33
C ILE A 533 -15.24 17.59 -40.22
N GLU A 534 -15.06 16.27 -40.08
CA GLU A 534 -15.59 15.49 -38.95
C GLU A 534 -14.80 15.78 -37.67
N HIS A 535 -15.52 15.97 -36.57
CA HIS A 535 -14.92 16.28 -35.27
C HIS A 535 -15.03 15.08 -34.33
N PRO A 536 -14.04 14.84 -33.44
CA PRO A 536 -12.81 15.63 -33.26
C PRO A 536 -11.80 15.42 -34.39
N LEU A 537 -10.98 16.45 -34.69
CA LEU A 537 -9.94 16.35 -35.72
C LEU A 537 -8.69 15.67 -35.15
N THR A 538 -8.24 14.58 -35.77
CA THR A 538 -7.02 13.87 -35.37
C THR A 538 -5.79 14.38 -36.11
N ILE A 539 -4.75 14.69 -35.35
CA ILE A 539 -3.42 15.08 -35.86
C ILE A 539 -2.40 14.09 -35.35
N THR A 540 -1.60 13.53 -36.26
CA THR A 540 -0.44 12.70 -35.93
C THR A 540 0.83 13.52 -36.09
N ARG A 541 1.67 13.56 -35.05
CA ARG A 541 2.96 14.26 -35.08
C ARG A 541 4.09 13.39 -34.55
N THR A 542 5.16 13.28 -35.33
CA THR A 542 6.37 12.52 -34.97
C THR A 542 7.50 13.48 -34.66
N LYS A 543 8.16 13.33 -33.50
CA LYS A 543 9.42 14.01 -33.16
C LYS A 543 10.59 13.05 -33.36
N TYR A 544 11.61 13.51 -34.06
CA TYR A 544 12.83 12.75 -34.36
C TYR A 544 13.98 13.16 -33.43
N PHE A 545 15.01 12.32 -33.35
CA PHE A 545 16.17 12.51 -32.47
C PHE A 545 16.93 13.82 -32.72
N ASP A 546 16.92 14.33 -33.95
CA ASP A 546 17.52 15.62 -34.31
C ASP A 546 16.64 16.83 -33.93
N ASN A 547 15.53 16.58 -33.23
CA ASN A 547 14.48 17.54 -32.84
C ASN A 547 13.65 18.08 -34.02
N SER A 548 13.75 17.47 -35.21
CA SER A 548 12.81 17.74 -36.31
C SER A 548 11.44 17.12 -36.02
N TYR A 549 10.42 17.63 -36.71
CA TYR A 549 9.04 17.14 -36.61
C TYR A 549 8.50 16.79 -38.00
N ASP A 550 7.75 15.69 -38.09
CA ASP A 550 6.83 15.39 -39.19
C ASP A 550 5.40 15.43 -38.67
N SER A 551 4.45 15.87 -39.49
CA SER A 551 3.06 16.01 -39.07
C SER A 551 2.08 15.68 -40.18
N GLN A 552 1.01 14.99 -39.82
CA GLN A 552 -0.03 14.51 -40.72
C GLN A 552 -1.40 14.82 -40.10
N ILE A 553 -2.30 15.37 -40.90
CA ILE A 553 -3.69 15.61 -40.50
C ILE A 553 -4.56 14.54 -41.15
N GLU A 554 -5.38 13.86 -40.36
CA GLU A 554 -6.42 12.97 -40.87
C GLU A 554 -7.67 13.81 -41.20
N ALA A 555 -7.63 14.51 -42.33
CA ALA A 555 -8.76 15.28 -42.85
C ALA A 555 -8.95 15.03 -44.35
N SER A 556 -10.20 15.08 -44.80
CA SER A 556 -10.58 14.96 -46.22
C SER A 556 -10.20 16.18 -47.07
N VAL A 557 -9.49 17.16 -46.49
CA VAL A 557 -9.09 18.42 -47.13
C VAL A 557 -7.57 18.57 -47.02
N ASP A 558 -6.90 18.76 -48.16
CA ASP A 558 -5.47 19.09 -48.22
C ASP A 558 -5.23 20.48 -47.61
N VAL A 559 -4.58 20.52 -46.44
CA VAL A 559 -4.08 21.76 -45.83
C VAL A 559 -2.60 21.88 -46.17
N ASP A 560 -2.23 22.87 -46.99
CA ASP A 560 -0.87 23.01 -47.55
C ASP A 560 0.25 23.16 -46.49
N GLU A 561 -0.07 23.70 -45.30
CA GLU A 561 0.84 23.84 -44.14
C GLU A 561 0.01 24.26 -42.90
N PRO A 562 -0.56 23.32 -42.14
CA PRO A 562 -1.36 23.63 -40.96
C PRO A 562 -0.50 24.18 -39.81
N ASP A 563 -0.92 25.28 -39.18
CA ASP A 563 -0.34 25.74 -37.91
C ASP A 563 -0.89 24.84 -36.79
N LEU A 564 -0.11 23.83 -36.42
CA LEU A 564 -0.56 22.79 -35.50
C LEU A 564 -0.38 23.28 -34.06
N PRO A 565 -1.46 23.33 -33.26
CA PRO A 565 -1.32 23.62 -31.85
C PRO A 565 -0.43 22.55 -31.20
N SER A 566 0.54 22.98 -30.40
CA SER A 566 1.35 22.10 -29.57
C SER A 566 0.70 21.96 -28.19
N PRO A 567 0.50 20.76 -27.65
CA PRO A 567 -0.01 20.61 -26.29
C PRO A 567 0.92 21.32 -25.30
N ASN A 568 0.36 22.05 -24.34
CA ASN A 568 1.13 22.66 -23.27
C ASN A 568 1.46 21.59 -22.23
N VAL A 569 2.63 20.97 -22.36
CA VAL A 569 3.07 19.85 -21.51
C VAL A 569 3.78 20.39 -20.27
N LEU A 570 3.25 20.08 -19.10
CA LEU A 570 3.85 20.41 -17.80
C LEU A 570 4.32 19.12 -17.12
N TYR A 571 5.61 19.01 -16.87
CA TYR A 571 6.22 17.82 -16.26
C TYR A 571 6.72 18.11 -14.85
N TYR A 572 6.25 17.29 -13.90
CA TYR A 572 6.61 17.37 -12.49
C TYR A 572 7.30 16.09 -12.02
N ASP A 573 8.63 16.15 -11.91
CA ASP A 573 9.47 15.12 -11.29
C ASP A 573 9.76 15.38 -9.80
N SER A 574 9.50 16.62 -9.36
CA SER A 574 9.78 17.13 -8.02
C SER A 574 8.88 18.34 -7.75
N TYR A 575 8.66 18.65 -6.48
CA TYR A 575 7.75 19.73 -6.07
C TYR A 575 8.42 20.63 -5.05
N ASP A 576 8.32 21.94 -5.28
CA ASP A 576 8.75 22.95 -4.33
C ASP A 576 7.79 22.99 -3.14
N LEU A 577 8.32 22.73 -1.94
CA LEU A 577 7.54 22.82 -0.71
C LEU A 577 7.16 24.27 -0.39
N ILE A 578 5.94 24.46 0.08
CA ILE A 578 5.45 25.74 0.58
C ILE A 578 6.35 26.22 1.73
N SER A 579 6.74 27.49 1.69
CA SER A 579 7.48 28.12 2.77
C SER A 579 6.55 28.68 3.85
N ASP A 580 7.00 28.69 5.10
CA ASP A 580 6.26 29.30 6.22
C ASP A 580 6.02 30.81 6.06
N LYS A 581 6.90 31.47 5.29
CA LYS A 581 6.85 32.91 5.03
C LYS A 581 7.53 33.26 3.72
N ALA A 582 7.10 34.36 3.12
CA ALA A 582 7.71 34.92 1.91
C ALA A 582 7.67 36.46 1.95
N SER A 583 8.78 37.11 1.59
CA SER A 583 8.81 38.57 1.43
C SER A 583 8.37 38.98 0.02
N ILE A 584 7.88 40.21 -0.14
CA ILE A 584 7.50 40.74 -1.46
C ILE A 584 8.67 40.66 -2.45
N ASP A 585 9.88 41.01 -2.02
CA ASP A 585 11.08 40.93 -2.87
C ASP A 585 11.35 39.49 -3.35
N GLN A 586 11.18 38.49 -2.48
CA GLN A 586 11.38 37.08 -2.84
C GLN A 586 10.33 36.60 -3.85
N LEU A 587 9.08 37.04 -3.68
CA LEU A 587 7.99 36.71 -4.58
C LEU A 587 8.19 37.36 -5.96
N LYS A 588 8.53 38.65 -6.01
CA LYS A 588 8.79 39.36 -7.28
C LYS A 588 10.00 38.83 -8.05
N ASN A 589 10.95 38.21 -7.36
CA ASN A 589 12.12 37.58 -7.97
C ASN A 589 11.91 36.10 -8.35
N GLY A 590 10.73 35.51 -8.07
CA GLY A 590 10.44 34.10 -8.36
C GLY A 590 11.21 33.11 -7.49
N GLU A 591 11.62 33.50 -6.27
CA GLU A 591 12.35 32.62 -5.34
C GLU A 591 11.42 31.68 -4.55
N ARG A 592 10.11 31.99 -4.50
CA ARG A 592 9.10 31.30 -3.67
C ARG A 592 7.84 30.98 -4.49
N ASN A 593 8.01 30.28 -5.61
CA ASN A 593 6.93 30.00 -6.58
C ASN A 593 5.69 29.38 -5.94
N THR A 594 5.82 28.35 -5.09
CA THR A 594 4.65 27.74 -4.42
C THR A 594 3.90 28.73 -3.53
N PHE A 595 4.61 29.66 -2.87
CA PHE A 595 3.97 30.70 -2.06
C PHE A 595 3.32 31.77 -2.94
N GLN A 596 3.92 32.10 -4.07
CA GLN A 596 3.32 32.99 -5.07
C GLN A 596 2.04 32.39 -5.64
N ASN A 597 2.07 31.11 -6.02
CA ASN A 597 0.92 30.35 -6.49
C ASN A 597 -0.23 30.34 -5.46
N LEU A 598 0.08 30.22 -4.17
CA LEU A 598 -0.91 30.35 -3.09
C LEU A 598 -1.59 31.73 -3.09
N LEU A 599 -0.80 32.80 -3.26
CA LEU A 599 -1.31 34.16 -3.33
C LEU A 599 -2.13 34.41 -4.61
N ASP A 600 -1.72 33.82 -5.74
CA ASP A 600 -2.44 33.90 -7.01
C ASP A 600 -3.80 33.20 -6.92
N ILE A 601 -3.88 32.04 -6.26
CA ILE A 601 -5.15 31.36 -5.95
C ILE A 601 -6.07 32.27 -5.11
N GLY A 602 -5.49 33.00 -4.17
CA GLY A 602 -6.15 34.00 -3.34
C GLY A 602 -6.43 35.33 -4.04
N GLU A 603 -6.07 35.49 -5.32
CA GLU A 603 -6.17 36.72 -6.13
C GLU A 603 -5.48 37.94 -5.50
N VAL A 604 -4.34 37.72 -4.83
CA VAL A 604 -3.58 38.79 -4.17
C VAL A 604 -2.59 39.44 -5.14
N SER A 605 -2.94 40.64 -5.63
CA SER A 605 -2.03 41.47 -6.42
C SER A 605 -0.89 42.04 -5.55
N LEU A 606 0.35 41.61 -5.81
CA LEU A 606 1.56 42.10 -5.13
C LEU A 606 1.90 43.57 -5.45
N ASP A 607 1.34 44.13 -6.54
CA ASP A 607 1.60 45.50 -6.96
C ASP A 607 0.66 46.51 -6.28
N ASP A 608 -0.56 46.07 -5.90
CA ASP A 608 -1.56 46.89 -5.21
C ASP A 608 -1.48 46.76 -3.67
N PHE A 609 -0.60 45.88 -3.18
CA PHE A 609 -0.43 45.54 -1.77
C PHE A 609 0.33 46.62 -0.97
N GLY A 610 -0.17 47.86 -0.93
CA GLY A 610 0.50 48.98 -0.24
C GLY A 610 -0.32 50.25 0.00
N ASP A 611 -1.55 50.34 -0.52
CA ASP A 611 -2.29 51.62 -0.55
C ASP A 611 -2.96 52.00 0.79
N SER A 612 -3.42 51.01 1.57
CA SER A 612 -3.89 51.24 2.95
C SER A 612 -3.94 49.95 3.78
N MET A 613 -3.73 50.07 5.09
CA MET A 613 -3.85 48.96 6.06
C MET A 613 -5.21 48.26 6.02
N LEU A 614 -6.28 48.99 5.68
CA LEU A 614 -7.64 48.46 5.57
C LEU A 614 -7.83 47.65 4.27
N ALA A 615 -7.21 48.09 3.17
CA ALA A 615 -7.22 47.35 1.91
C ALA A 615 -6.40 46.05 2.01
N GLN A 616 -5.25 46.09 2.68
CA GLN A 616 -4.43 44.91 2.95
C GLN A 616 -5.19 43.88 3.80
N SER A 617 -5.81 44.30 4.91
CA SER A 617 -6.59 43.39 5.76
C SER A 617 -7.73 42.73 5.00
N ASN A 618 -8.46 43.47 4.17
CA ASN A 618 -9.56 42.91 3.38
C ASN A 618 -9.05 41.94 2.30
N ALA A 619 -7.95 42.28 1.61
CA ALA A 619 -7.36 41.41 0.60
C ALA A 619 -6.89 40.07 1.20
N ILE A 620 -6.28 40.13 2.39
CA ILE A 620 -5.85 38.94 3.15
C ILE A 620 -7.06 38.09 3.53
N GLU A 621 -8.10 38.69 4.14
CA GLU A 621 -9.29 37.96 4.57
C GLU A 621 -10.01 37.30 3.37
N HIS A 622 -10.10 38.00 2.24
CA HIS A 622 -10.65 37.43 1.00
C HIS A 622 -9.79 36.28 0.47
N ALA A 623 -8.46 36.43 0.48
CA ALA A 623 -7.54 35.39 0.05
C ALA A 623 -7.65 34.14 0.94
N GLN A 624 -7.69 34.31 2.26
CA GLN A 624 -7.83 33.21 3.22
C GLN A 624 -9.08 32.38 2.93
N ASN A 625 -10.25 33.01 2.88
CA ASN A 625 -11.51 32.31 2.60
C ASN A 625 -11.46 31.55 1.27
N ARG A 626 -10.93 32.19 0.22
CA ARG A 626 -10.87 31.57 -1.11
C ARG A 626 -9.91 30.39 -1.18
N ILE A 627 -8.76 30.51 -0.51
CA ILE A 627 -7.77 29.43 -0.41
C ILE A 627 -8.37 28.27 0.40
N GLU A 628 -9.03 28.55 1.53
CA GLU A 628 -9.72 27.55 2.35
C GLU A 628 -10.80 26.80 1.54
N ASP A 629 -11.67 27.52 0.83
CA ASP A 629 -12.73 26.94 0.01
C ASP A 629 -12.15 25.95 -1.02
N LYS A 630 -11.10 26.37 -1.74
CA LYS A 630 -10.46 25.53 -2.76
C LYS A 630 -9.73 24.32 -2.17
N LEU A 631 -9.03 24.50 -1.05
CA LEU A 631 -8.29 23.40 -0.41
C LEU A 631 -9.20 22.37 0.27
N ASN A 632 -10.25 22.84 0.94
CA ASN A 632 -11.19 21.97 1.67
C ASN A 632 -12.13 21.22 0.73
N ALA A 633 -12.37 21.72 -0.48
CA ALA A 633 -13.02 20.95 -1.53
C ALA A 633 -12.22 19.69 -1.91
N ALA A 634 -10.88 19.79 -1.90
CA ALA A 634 -9.98 18.72 -2.33
C ALA A 634 -9.54 17.76 -1.22
N TRP A 635 -9.54 18.24 0.03
CA TRP A 635 -9.04 17.50 1.18
C TRP A 635 -10.17 17.15 2.15
N SER A 636 -10.80 15.99 1.92
CA SER A 636 -11.99 15.56 2.66
C SER A 636 -11.72 15.16 4.12
N GLN A 637 -10.47 14.76 4.44
CA GLN A 637 -10.12 14.22 5.76
C GLN A 637 -10.32 15.22 6.90
N LYS A 638 -10.08 16.52 6.67
CA LYS A 638 -10.17 17.58 7.69
C LYS A 638 -10.42 18.94 7.04
N SER A 639 -11.22 19.78 7.68
CA SER A 639 -11.23 21.21 7.33
C SER A 639 -9.94 21.88 7.80
N LEU A 640 -9.29 22.53 6.84
CA LEU A 640 -8.12 23.38 6.99
C LEU A 640 -8.60 24.82 7.10
N ASN A 641 -8.13 25.52 8.14
CA ASN A 641 -8.19 26.97 8.21
C ASN A 641 -6.80 27.53 7.88
N ILE A 642 -6.77 28.56 7.05
CA ILE A 642 -5.58 29.24 6.56
C ILE A 642 -5.48 30.59 7.23
N ASP A 643 -4.43 30.78 8.02
CA ASP A 643 -4.12 32.05 8.65
C ASP A 643 -2.94 32.72 7.93
N LEU A 644 -3.26 33.70 7.08
CA LEU A 644 -2.28 34.47 6.32
C LEU A 644 -2.10 35.83 7.02
N ASN A 645 -0.92 36.06 7.59
CA ASN A 645 -0.62 37.28 8.33
C ASN A 645 0.40 38.15 7.61
N TRP A 646 0.14 39.45 7.52
CA TRP A 646 1.09 40.43 7.00
C TRP A 646 1.89 41.11 8.11
N VAL A 647 3.21 41.19 7.93
CA VAL A 647 4.13 41.85 8.87
C VAL A 647 4.79 43.05 8.19
N ASP A 648 4.31 44.25 8.52
CA ASP A 648 4.77 45.54 7.94
C ASP A 648 6.28 45.80 8.10
N SER A 649 6.91 45.35 9.21
CA SER A 649 8.31 45.70 9.50
C SER A 649 9.30 45.06 8.52
N ASP A 650 8.93 43.88 8.02
CA ASP A 650 9.81 42.99 7.25
C ASP A 650 9.24 42.75 5.83
N GLU A 651 8.12 43.39 5.50
CA GLU A 651 7.37 43.24 4.23
C GLU A 651 7.16 41.76 3.85
N THR A 652 6.73 40.98 4.84
CA THR A 652 6.62 39.52 4.75
C THR A 652 5.22 39.02 5.06
N PHE A 653 4.76 38.08 4.23
CA PHE A 653 3.63 37.22 4.52
C PHE A 653 4.07 36.04 5.38
N HIS A 654 3.26 35.70 6.37
CA HIS A 654 3.39 34.51 7.22
C HIS A 654 2.17 33.61 6.99
N LEU A 655 2.40 32.34 6.76
CA LEU A 655 1.36 31.34 6.56
C LEU A 655 1.31 30.40 7.77
N MET A 656 0.13 30.27 8.35
CA MET A 656 -0.19 29.35 9.42
C MET A 656 -1.40 28.51 9.02
N ILE A 657 -1.45 27.27 9.49
CA ILE A 657 -2.49 26.30 9.14
C ILE A 657 -3.02 25.66 10.43
N GLN A 658 -4.34 25.54 10.49
CA GLN A 658 -5.08 24.92 11.59
C GLN A 658 -5.98 23.80 11.05
N ASP A 659 -6.03 22.67 11.74
CA ASP A 659 -6.97 21.57 11.42
C ASP A 659 -8.13 21.57 12.41
N GLN A 660 -9.33 21.28 11.94
CA GLN A 660 -10.43 20.83 12.79
C GLN A 660 -10.55 19.30 12.74
N LEU A 661 -10.66 18.67 13.91
CA LEU A 661 -10.83 17.22 14.04
C LEU A 661 -12.24 16.75 13.70
N ASN A 662 -13.25 17.62 13.81
CA ASN A 662 -14.66 17.33 13.55
C ASN A 662 -15.35 18.57 12.99
N SER A 663 -15.88 18.48 11.77
CA SER A 663 -16.72 19.50 11.12
C SER A 663 -18.05 19.66 11.86
N GLY A 664 -18.07 20.39 12.97
CA GLY A 664 -19.30 20.64 13.75
C GLY A 664 -19.12 21.01 15.23
N SER A 665 -17.93 20.85 15.81
CA SER A 665 -17.66 21.19 17.21
C SER A 665 -16.51 22.21 17.33
N ALA A 666 -16.84 23.44 17.71
CA ALA A 666 -15.88 24.53 17.98
C ALA A 666 -14.97 24.30 19.22
N VAL A 667 -14.87 23.06 19.71
CA VAL A 667 -14.20 22.68 20.96
C VAL A 667 -12.93 21.84 20.70
N ASP A 668 -12.73 21.32 19.49
CA ASP A 668 -11.59 20.45 19.11
C ASP A 668 -10.67 21.09 18.05
N GLU A 669 -10.39 22.39 18.20
CA GLU A 669 -9.44 23.09 17.35
C GLU A 669 -7.99 22.79 17.76
N ARG A 670 -7.17 22.30 16.82
CA ARG A 670 -5.72 22.19 17.03
C ARG A 670 -5.08 23.59 17.05
N PRO A 671 -3.90 23.76 17.65
CA PRO A 671 -3.19 25.03 17.57
C PRO A 671 -2.78 25.36 16.13
N LEU A 672 -2.75 26.65 15.80
CA LEU A 672 -2.15 27.17 14.56
C LEU A 672 -0.68 26.73 14.48
N THR A 673 -0.30 26.18 13.34
CA THR A 673 1.06 25.66 13.08
C THR A 673 1.58 26.16 11.75
N TYR A 674 2.90 26.32 11.64
CA TYR A 674 3.51 26.61 10.35
C TYR A 674 3.47 25.37 9.44
N PRO A 675 3.40 25.53 8.10
CA PRO A 675 3.49 24.42 7.16
C PRO A 675 4.66 23.46 7.45
N SER A 676 5.84 24.00 7.75
CA SER A 676 7.04 23.20 8.07
C SER A 676 6.92 22.32 9.33
N GLN A 677 5.95 22.62 10.21
CA GLN A 677 5.69 21.88 11.44
C GLN A 677 4.68 20.73 11.24
N ARG A 678 4.12 20.61 10.03
CA ARG A 678 3.16 19.56 9.64
C ARG A 678 3.90 18.30 9.18
N SER A 679 3.18 17.20 8.98
CA SER A 679 3.79 15.98 8.42
C SER A 679 4.34 16.23 7.00
N GLU A 680 5.40 15.52 6.62
CA GLU A 680 5.98 15.61 5.27
C GLU A 680 4.93 15.32 4.20
N GLY A 681 4.04 14.34 4.43
CA GLY A 681 2.93 14.04 3.52
C GLY A 681 1.96 15.22 3.35
N PHE A 682 1.61 15.92 4.44
CA PHE A 682 0.77 17.11 4.36
C PHE A 682 1.48 18.23 3.61
N GLN A 683 2.75 18.51 3.95
CA GLN A 683 3.54 19.55 3.28
C GLN A 683 3.62 19.30 1.77
N TRP A 684 3.89 18.05 1.39
CA TRP A 684 3.92 17.63 -0.01
C TRP A 684 2.56 17.83 -0.69
N PHE A 685 1.47 17.28 -0.13
CA PHE A 685 0.13 17.39 -0.74
C PHE A 685 -0.31 18.83 -0.89
N PHE A 686 -0.16 19.62 0.17
CA PHE A 686 -0.56 21.01 0.19
C PHE A 686 0.20 21.82 -0.88
N SER A 687 1.52 21.62 -0.97
CA SER A 687 2.37 22.30 -1.96
C SER A 687 2.05 21.87 -3.39
N PHE A 688 1.89 20.56 -3.60
CA PHE A 688 1.49 19.97 -4.87
C PHE A 688 0.16 20.58 -5.35
N TYR A 689 -0.84 20.56 -4.48
CA TYR A 689 -2.18 20.98 -4.83
C TYR A 689 -2.27 22.50 -5.09
N ILE A 690 -1.51 23.32 -4.35
CA ILE A 690 -1.37 24.74 -4.65
C ILE A 690 -0.79 24.96 -6.05
N ASN A 691 0.31 24.28 -6.36
CA ASN A 691 0.93 24.44 -7.68
C ASN A 691 0.00 23.98 -8.80
N LEU A 692 -0.68 22.86 -8.59
CA LEU A 692 -1.63 22.30 -9.52
C LEU A 692 -2.84 23.23 -9.73
N LEU A 693 -3.43 23.75 -8.66
CA LEU A 693 -4.55 24.69 -8.73
C LEU A 693 -4.17 26.01 -9.40
N ALA A 694 -2.99 26.55 -9.10
CA ALA A 694 -2.54 27.78 -9.73
C ALA A 694 -2.39 27.58 -11.25
N GLU A 695 -1.94 26.41 -11.67
CA GLU A 695 -1.84 26.04 -13.08
C GLU A 695 -3.21 25.84 -13.73
N THR A 696 -4.18 25.23 -13.05
CA THR A 696 -5.52 24.98 -13.64
C THR A 696 -6.49 26.16 -13.51
N SER A 697 -6.18 27.19 -12.71
CA SER A 697 -7.05 28.35 -12.47
C SER A 697 -6.88 29.50 -13.48
N GLY A 698 -6.03 29.36 -14.49
CA GLY A 698 -5.78 30.40 -15.49
C GLY A 698 -6.87 30.49 -16.56
N ASP A 699 -7.19 31.73 -17.00
CA ASP A 699 -8.15 32.04 -18.07
C ASP A 699 -7.59 31.80 -19.50
N ASP A 700 -6.37 31.27 -19.62
CA ASP A 700 -5.80 30.95 -20.94
C ASP A 700 -6.49 29.70 -21.46
N HIS A 701 -7.21 29.83 -22.59
CA HIS A 701 -7.89 28.76 -23.34
C HIS A 701 -6.95 27.63 -23.85
N GLU A 702 -5.77 27.45 -23.28
CA GLU A 702 -4.82 26.39 -23.61
C GLU A 702 -5.02 25.21 -22.67
N SER A 703 -5.64 24.13 -23.15
CA SER A 703 -5.63 22.85 -22.44
C SER A 703 -4.21 22.36 -22.21
N LYS A 704 -3.96 21.90 -20.99
CA LYS A 704 -2.66 21.45 -20.47
C LYS A 704 -2.62 19.93 -20.42
N VAL A 705 -1.41 19.40 -20.61
CA VAL A 705 -1.08 18.00 -20.39
C VAL A 705 -0.14 17.91 -19.19
N LEU A 706 -0.68 17.44 -18.08
CA LEU A 706 0.01 17.30 -16.79
C LEU A 706 0.67 15.93 -16.71
N LEU A 707 1.99 15.90 -16.59
CA LEU A 707 2.79 14.69 -16.44
C LEU A 707 3.37 14.63 -15.02
N LEU A 708 2.93 13.65 -14.22
CA LEU A 708 3.29 13.57 -12.80
C LEU A 708 4.10 12.29 -12.51
N ASP A 709 5.38 12.41 -12.14
CA ASP A 709 6.21 11.23 -11.84
C ASP A 709 6.17 10.84 -10.36
N ASP A 710 5.74 9.61 -10.07
CA ASP A 710 5.52 9.00 -8.75
C ASP A 710 4.97 10.03 -7.71
N PRO A 711 3.81 10.66 -7.97
CA PRO A 711 3.20 11.56 -7.01
C PRO A 711 2.68 10.79 -5.78
N ALA A 712 2.38 11.53 -4.71
CA ALA A 712 1.72 11.05 -3.49
C ALA A 712 2.48 9.93 -2.73
N VAL A 713 3.80 9.80 -2.95
CA VAL A 713 4.65 8.80 -2.27
C VAL A 713 4.59 8.93 -0.74
N TYR A 714 4.54 10.16 -0.23
CA TYR A 714 4.51 10.46 1.20
C TYR A 714 3.10 10.36 1.83
N LEU A 715 2.07 10.03 1.05
CA LEU A 715 0.70 9.95 1.53
C LEU A 715 0.37 8.54 2.04
N HIS A 716 -0.37 8.51 3.15
CA HIS A 716 -1.05 7.30 3.61
C HIS A 716 -2.18 6.89 2.64
N PRO A 717 -2.68 5.64 2.72
CA PRO A 717 -3.69 5.13 1.80
C PRO A 717 -4.91 6.03 1.59
N GLU A 718 -5.44 6.64 2.65
CA GLU A 718 -6.57 7.59 2.56
C GLU A 718 -6.19 8.84 1.78
N GLY A 719 -5.05 9.47 2.09
CA GLY A 719 -4.58 10.66 1.35
C GLY A 719 -4.24 10.37 -0.11
N LYS A 720 -3.84 9.15 -0.46
CA LYS A 720 -3.68 8.72 -1.85
C LYS A 720 -5.01 8.66 -2.59
N ARG A 721 -6.11 8.30 -1.92
CA ARG A 721 -7.46 8.31 -2.49
C ARG A 721 -7.95 9.74 -2.70
N ASP A 722 -7.82 10.62 -1.70
CA ASP A 722 -8.18 12.03 -1.85
C ASP A 722 -7.43 12.69 -3.02
N TRP A 723 -6.13 12.38 -3.14
CA TRP A 723 -5.31 12.82 -4.25
C TRP A 723 -5.83 12.29 -5.60
N LEU A 724 -6.20 11.01 -5.67
CA LEU A 724 -6.72 10.40 -6.88
C LEU A 724 -8.06 11.02 -7.31
N GLU A 725 -8.92 11.38 -6.35
CA GLU A 725 -10.16 12.11 -6.65
C GLU A 725 -9.89 13.52 -7.15
N SER A 726 -8.92 14.24 -6.56
CA SER A 726 -8.50 15.56 -7.06
C SER A 726 -7.97 15.48 -8.49
N VAL A 727 -7.21 14.42 -8.82
CA VAL A 727 -6.73 14.17 -10.18
C VAL A 727 -7.88 13.85 -11.15
N ASN A 728 -8.91 13.13 -10.69
CA ASN A 728 -10.10 12.87 -11.49
C ASN A 728 -10.86 14.15 -11.83
N GLU A 729 -11.05 15.03 -10.86
CA GLU A 729 -11.72 16.33 -11.04
C GLU A 729 -10.97 17.19 -12.06
N ILE A 730 -9.64 17.23 -11.98
CA ILE A 730 -8.81 17.93 -12.98
C ILE A 730 -8.90 17.27 -14.36
N GLY A 731 -9.00 15.94 -14.40
CA GLY A 731 -9.22 15.16 -15.61
C GLY A 731 -10.52 15.49 -16.37
N GLU A 732 -11.44 16.24 -15.77
CA GLU A 732 -12.65 16.71 -16.46
C GLU A 732 -12.36 17.80 -17.49
N SER A 733 -11.31 18.60 -17.29
CA SER A 733 -10.94 19.72 -18.17
C SER A 733 -9.52 19.62 -18.73
N GLU A 734 -8.61 18.95 -18.04
CA GLU A 734 -7.20 18.81 -18.43
C GLU A 734 -6.83 17.35 -18.65
N GLN A 735 -5.73 17.10 -19.38
CA GLN A 735 -5.19 15.75 -19.49
C GLN A 735 -4.10 15.51 -18.42
N VAL A 736 -4.19 14.41 -17.69
CA VAL A 736 -3.24 13.99 -16.65
C VAL A 736 -2.69 12.60 -16.98
N VAL A 737 -1.38 12.47 -17.05
CA VAL A 737 -0.69 11.18 -17.11
C VAL A 737 0.26 11.08 -15.93
N PHE A 738 0.06 10.09 -15.06
CA PHE A 738 0.91 9.95 -13.89
C PHE A 738 1.45 8.53 -13.72
N SER A 739 2.62 8.41 -13.12
CA SER A 739 3.23 7.13 -12.81
C SER A 739 3.00 6.73 -11.35
N SER A 740 2.93 5.43 -11.05
CA SER A 740 2.88 4.95 -9.68
C SER A 740 3.41 3.53 -9.53
N HIS A 741 3.94 3.23 -8.34
CA HIS A 741 4.15 1.87 -7.86
C HIS A 741 3.15 1.47 -6.77
N SER A 742 2.18 2.34 -6.44
CA SER A 742 1.27 2.14 -5.32
C SER A 742 -0.07 1.54 -5.78
N PRO A 743 -0.49 0.39 -5.21
CA PRO A 743 -1.83 -0.17 -5.45
C PRO A 743 -2.99 0.78 -5.11
N TYR A 744 -2.79 1.72 -4.18
CA TYR A 744 -3.83 2.67 -3.75
C TYR A 744 -4.08 3.79 -4.76
N LEU A 745 -3.21 3.94 -5.75
CA LEU A 745 -3.37 4.89 -6.85
C LEU A 745 -3.97 4.22 -8.11
N ILE A 746 -4.45 2.98 -7.96
CA ILE A 746 -5.25 2.30 -8.97
C ILE A 746 -6.71 2.63 -8.73
N ASP A 747 -7.31 3.34 -9.69
CA ASP A 747 -8.75 3.55 -9.68
C ASP A 747 -9.47 2.40 -10.36
N LYS A 748 -10.07 1.53 -9.55
CA LYS A 748 -10.80 0.36 -10.03
C LYS A 748 -12.08 0.69 -10.79
N ARG A 749 -12.56 1.94 -10.67
CA ARG A 749 -13.74 2.44 -11.40
C ARG A 749 -13.45 2.59 -12.88
N TYR A 750 -12.19 2.83 -13.26
CA TYR A 750 -11.80 3.12 -14.64
C TYR A 750 -10.67 2.20 -15.08
N PRO A 751 -10.93 0.91 -15.30
CA PRO A 751 -9.88 -0.04 -15.68
C PRO A 751 -9.20 0.32 -17.01
N SER A 752 -9.91 0.97 -17.94
CA SER A 752 -9.44 1.35 -19.28
C SER A 752 -8.34 2.40 -19.29
N ARG A 753 -8.11 3.06 -18.15
CA ARG A 753 -7.09 4.11 -17.99
C ARG A 753 -5.79 3.64 -17.35
N ILE A 754 -5.72 2.35 -17.00
CA ILE A 754 -4.56 1.74 -16.35
C ILE A 754 -3.61 1.20 -17.43
N ARG A 755 -2.31 1.51 -17.32
CA ARG A 755 -1.27 0.97 -18.20
C ARG A 755 -0.19 0.28 -17.37
N ALA A 756 0.01 -1.02 -17.55
CA ALA A 756 1.06 -1.75 -16.85
C ALA A 756 2.40 -1.61 -17.59
N VAL A 757 3.41 -1.10 -16.90
CA VAL A 757 4.76 -0.87 -17.44
C VAL A 757 5.72 -1.88 -16.86
N GLU A 758 6.28 -2.73 -17.72
CA GLU A 758 7.14 -3.85 -17.37
C GLU A 758 8.46 -3.78 -18.14
N ASP A 759 9.59 -4.02 -17.47
CA ASP A 759 10.85 -4.27 -18.17
C ASP A 759 10.98 -5.75 -18.49
N THR A 760 11.19 -6.07 -19.77
CA THR A 760 11.23 -7.45 -20.26
C THR A 760 12.66 -7.88 -20.62
N PRO A 761 13.12 -9.07 -20.17
CA PRO A 761 14.46 -9.56 -20.46
C PRO A 761 14.75 -9.60 -21.97
N GLY A 762 15.72 -8.79 -22.41
CA GLY A 762 16.11 -8.72 -23.82
C GLY A 762 15.10 -8.04 -24.76
N GLY A 763 13.95 -7.61 -24.25
CA GLY A 763 12.90 -6.87 -24.99
C GLY A 763 12.85 -5.38 -24.65
N GLY A 764 13.37 -4.96 -23.50
CA GLY A 764 13.27 -3.59 -22.99
C GLY A 764 11.94 -3.31 -22.31
N THR A 765 11.65 -2.03 -22.05
CA THR A 765 10.38 -1.59 -21.47
C THR A 765 9.23 -1.84 -22.43
N LYS A 766 8.15 -2.45 -21.92
CA LYS A 766 6.86 -2.61 -22.58
C LYS A 766 5.77 -1.97 -21.75
N ILE A 767 4.77 -1.44 -22.43
CA ILE A 767 3.57 -0.87 -21.83
C ILE A 767 2.40 -1.72 -22.32
N ARG A 768 1.60 -2.24 -21.38
CA ARG A 768 0.42 -3.06 -21.65
C ARG A 768 -0.82 -2.25 -21.34
N GLU A 769 -1.72 -2.18 -22.33
CA GLU A 769 -3.09 -1.69 -22.15
C GLU A 769 -3.93 -2.75 -21.45
N ASP A 770 -3.86 -3.99 -21.92
CA ASP A 770 -4.57 -5.10 -21.30
C ASP A 770 -3.85 -5.60 -20.05
N ILE A 771 -4.39 -5.19 -18.91
CA ILE A 771 -3.93 -5.58 -17.58
C ILE A 771 -4.39 -7.00 -17.16
N PHE A 772 -5.22 -7.67 -17.97
CA PHE A 772 -5.82 -8.97 -17.69
C PHE A 772 -5.35 -10.12 -18.59
N GLU A 773 -4.44 -9.87 -19.54
CA GLU A 773 -4.12 -10.74 -20.69
C GLU A 773 -3.40 -12.08 -20.37
N SER A 774 -3.00 -12.39 -19.13
CA SER A 774 -2.22 -13.60 -18.79
C SER A 774 -2.98 -14.95 -18.87
N ASP A 775 -2.38 -15.94 -19.54
CA ASP A 775 -2.95 -17.26 -19.86
C ASP A 775 -3.49 -18.07 -18.66
N ASN A 776 -2.95 -17.87 -17.45
CA ASN A 776 -3.30 -18.70 -16.28
C ASN A 776 -3.86 -17.94 -15.07
N HIS A 777 -3.68 -16.61 -14.98
CA HIS A 777 -3.98 -15.84 -13.77
C HIS A 777 -4.30 -14.38 -14.07
N THR A 778 -5.58 -14.00 -14.16
CA THR A 778 -6.05 -12.67 -14.66
C THR A 778 -5.36 -11.45 -14.05
N LEU A 779 -4.91 -11.50 -12.79
CA LEU A 779 -4.25 -10.37 -12.12
C LEU A 779 -2.71 -10.44 -12.15
N GLU A 780 -2.13 -11.47 -12.76
CA GLU A 780 -0.69 -11.68 -12.81
C GLU A 780 0.09 -10.52 -13.45
N PRO A 781 -0.33 -9.91 -14.57
CA PRO A 781 0.40 -8.79 -15.17
C PRO A 781 0.50 -7.62 -14.18
N LEU A 782 -0.60 -7.22 -13.55
CA LEU A 782 -0.61 -6.18 -12.53
C LEU A 782 0.21 -6.54 -11.29
N ARG A 783 0.10 -7.78 -10.82
CA ARG A 783 0.89 -8.26 -9.66
C ARG A 783 2.38 -8.27 -9.96
N ASN A 784 2.77 -8.69 -11.17
CA ASN A 784 4.15 -8.70 -11.63
C ASN A 784 4.68 -7.28 -11.81
N ALA A 785 3.88 -6.40 -12.43
CA ALA A 785 4.17 -4.99 -12.59
C ALA A 785 4.36 -4.31 -11.24
N LEU A 786 3.47 -4.51 -10.26
CA LEU A 786 3.56 -3.90 -8.92
C LEU A 786 4.53 -4.61 -7.96
N GLY A 787 4.79 -5.89 -8.16
CA GLY A 787 5.57 -6.72 -7.23
C GLY A 787 4.82 -7.11 -5.97
N VAL A 788 3.51 -7.32 -6.07
CA VAL A 788 2.62 -7.59 -4.93
C VAL A 788 2.02 -8.99 -5.00
N ASP A 789 1.78 -9.57 -3.81
CA ASP A 789 1.09 -10.84 -3.65
C ASP A 789 -0.44 -10.66 -3.77
N LEU A 790 -1.18 -11.76 -3.96
CA LEU A 790 -2.65 -11.73 -4.11
C LEU A 790 -3.35 -11.03 -2.92
N GLY A 791 -2.87 -11.25 -1.69
CA GLY A 791 -3.45 -10.65 -0.47
C GLY A 791 -3.20 -9.14 -0.32
N SER A 792 -2.31 -8.55 -1.12
CA SER A 792 -2.07 -7.11 -1.17
C SER A 792 -2.46 -6.50 -2.54
N SER A 793 -3.20 -7.26 -3.35
CA SER A 793 -3.71 -6.82 -4.63
C SER A 793 -4.76 -5.73 -4.44
N PRO A 794 -4.70 -4.63 -5.23
CA PRO A 794 -5.73 -3.60 -5.16
C PRO A 794 -7.11 -4.13 -5.59
N PHE A 795 -7.17 -5.25 -6.33
CA PHE A 795 -8.42 -5.84 -6.82
C PHE A 795 -9.09 -6.79 -5.81
N VAL A 796 -8.59 -6.85 -4.57
CA VAL A 796 -9.21 -7.56 -3.45
C VAL A 796 -9.67 -6.54 -2.42
N SER A 797 -10.96 -6.58 -2.05
CA SER A 797 -11.58 -5.72 -1.04
C SER A 797 -12.46 -6.55 -0.09
N ARG A 798 -13.16 -5.90 0.85
CA ARG A 798 -14.04 -6.59 1.81
C ARG A 798 -15.12 -7.41 1.10
N ARG A 799 -15.67 -6.86 0.01
CA ARG A 799 -16.64 -7.51 -0.86
C ARG A 799 -16.08 -7.66 -2.27
N GLN A 800 -16.39 -8.78 -2.92
CA GLN A 800 -15.88 -9.12 -4.25
C GLN A 800 -16.99 -9.57 -5.21
N LEU A 801 -17.12 -8.91 -6.35
CA LEU A 801 -17.91 -9.42 -7.47
C LEU A 801 -17.02 -10.24 -8.41
N LEU A 802 -17.21 -11.55 -8.45
CA LEU A 802 -16.58 -12.43 -9.43
C LEU A 802 -17.35 -12.38 -10.74
N VAL A 803 -16.66 -12.07 -11.84
CA VAL A 803 -17.23 -12.03 -13.20
C VAL A 803 -16.48 -12.97 -14.14
N GLU A 804 -17.14 -13.43 -15.21
CA GLU A 804 -16.54 -14.39 -16.13
C GLU A 804 -15.26 -13.87 -16.78
N GLY A 805 -15.24 -12.65 -17.32
CA GLY A 805 -14.09 -12.13 -18.03
C GLY A 805 -13.85 -10.64 -17.84
N PRO A 806 -12.79 -10.10 -18.48
CA PRO A 806 -12.49 -8.68 -18.46
C PRO A 806 -13.61 -7.82 -19.04
N THR A 807 -14.32 -8.30 -20.08
CA THR A 807 -15.46 -7.60 -20.71
C THR A 807 -16.50 -7.20 -19.67
N GLU A 808 -16.91 -8.13 -18.82
CA GLU A 808 -17.88 -7.87 -17.75
C GLU A 808 -17.36 -6.82 -16.76
N TYR A 809 -16.06 -6.81 -16.47
CA TYR A 809 -15.48 -5.77 -15.61
C TYR A 809 -15.61 -4.39 -16.26
N TYR A 810 -15.21 -4.22 -17.52
CA TYR A 810 -15.36 -2.93 -18.22
C TYR A 810 -16.81 -2.45 -18.24
N VAL A 811 -17.75 -3.37 -18.56
CA VAL A 811 -19.19 -3.07 -18.60
C VAL A 811 -19.73 -2.67 -17.22
N ILE A 812 -19.53 -3.51 -16.21
CA ILE A 812 -20.03 -3.24 -14.85
C ILE A 812 -19.41 -1.95 -14.32
N ALA A 813 -18.12 -1.73 -14.59
CA ALA A 813 -17.44 -0.55 -14.11
C ALA A 813 -18.04 0.73 -14.69
N ALA A 814 -18.21 0.76 -16.02
CA ALA A 814 -18.77 1.90 -16.73
C ALA A 814 -20.23 2.18 -16.34
N VAL A 815 -21.06 1.13 -16.27
CA VAL A 815 -22.46 1.29 -15.90
C VAL A 815 -22.55 1.77 -14.44
N ALA A 816 -21.83 1.15 -13.50
CA ALA A 816 -21.83 1.60 -12.11
C ALA A 816 -21.40 3.07 -11.96
N ASN A 817 -20.39 3.52 -12.73
CA ASN A 817 -19.97 4.92 -12.73
C ASN A 817 -21.04 5.84 -13.30
N TYR A 818 -21.69 5.47 -14.42
CA TYR A 818 -22.78 6.24 -15.01
C TYR A 818 -23.93 6.43 -14.01
N PHE A 819 -24.33 5.36 -13.32
CA PHE A 819 -25.38 5.44 -12.29
C PHE A 819 -24.98 6.36 -11.13
N ASN A 820 -23.73 6.28 -10.67
CA ASN A 820 -23.25 7.12 -9.59
C ASN A 820 -23.14 8.60 -10.00
N GLN A 821 -22.52 8.88 -11.15
CA GLN A 821 -22.13 10.24 -11.54
C GLN A 821 -23.20 11.02 -12.29
N VAL A 822 -23.97 10.34 -13.15
CA VAL A 822 -24.98 10.98 -14.00
C VAL A 822 -26.35 10.95 -13.33
N LEU A 823 -26.66 9.84 -12.64
CA LEU A 823 -27.97 9.63 -12.02
C LEU A 823 -27.98 9.87 -10.51
N ASP A 824 -26.83 10.15 -9.87
CA ASP A 824 -26.67 10.35 -8.42
C ASP A 824 -27.21 9.14 -7.61
N ARG A 825 -26.90 7.92 -8.07
CA ARG A 825 -27.28 6.65 -7.45
C ARG A 825 -26.06 5.76 -7.26
N ASP A 826 -25.50 5.70 -6.05
CA ASP A 826 -24.46 4.72 -5.71
C ASP A 826 -25.08 3.33 -5.47
N LEU A 827 -25.25 2.57 -6.54
CA LEU A 827 -25.82 1.21 -6.50
C LEU A 827 -24.77 0.11 -6.28
N PHE A 828 -23.49 0.42 -6.46
CA PHE A 828 -22.42 -0.58 -6.47
C PHE A 828 -21.51 -0.51 -5.24
N GLY A 829 -21.32 0.67 -4.65
CA GLY A 829 -20.51 0.83 -3.44
C GLY A 829 -19.03 0.54 -3.68
N TRP A 830 -18.41 1.24 -4.65
CA TRP A 830 -16.98 1.08 -5.02
C TRP A 830 -15.98 1.18 -3.86
N GLN A 831 -16.38 1.77 -2.73
CA GLN A 831 -15.54 1.84 -1.53
C GLN A 831 -15.36 0.46 -0.86
N GLU A 832 -16.34 -0.43 -0.97
CA GLU A 832 -16.33 -1.74 -0.30
C GLU A 832 -16.25 -2.92 -1.27
N VAL A 833 -16.70 -2.73 -2.52
CA VAL A 833 -16.78 -3.76 -3.56
C VAL A 833 -15.66 -3.61 -4.60
N SER A 834 -15.07 -4.73 -5.01
CA SER A 834 -14.18 -4.80 -6.17
C SER A 834 -14.69 -5.87 -7.14
N VAL A 835 -14.46 -5.65 -8.43
CA VAL A 835 -14.72 -6.65 -9.48
C VAL A 835 -13.46 -7.48 -9.71
N MET A 836 -13.61 -8.79 -9.86
CA MET A 836 -12.52 -9.72 -10.17
C MET A 836 -12.90 -10.62 -11.35
N PRO A 837 -12.27 -10.43 -12.53
CA PRO A 837 -12.47 -11.31 -13.68
C PRO A 837 -11.73 -12.65 -13.50
N VAL A 838 -12.38 -13.77 -13.79
CA VAL A 838 -11.82 -15.12 -13.53
C VAL A 838 -11.56 -15.99 -14.78
N ARG A 839 -11.65 -15.40 -15.98
CA ARG A 839 -11.39 -16.03 -17.29
C ARG A 839 -12.23 -17.30 -17.53
N GLY A 840 -13.55 -17.13 -17.51
CA GLY A 840 -14.57 -18.10 -17.85
C GLY A 840 -15.27 -18.73 -16.64
N ALA A 841 -16.55 -19.05 -16.81
CA ALA A 841 -17.42 -19.60 -15.76
C ALA A 841 -16.79 -20.77 -14.96
N SER A 842 -16.08 -21.70 -15.63
CA SER A 842 -15.53 -22.89 -14.96
C SER A 842 -14.44 -22.61 -13.92
N ASN A 843 -13.77 -21.45 -14.02
CA ASN A 843 -12.68 -21.05 -13.13
C ASN A 843 -13.17 -20.32 -11.87
N VAL A 844 -14.40 -19.80 -11.91
CA VAL A 844 -15.04 -19.08 -10.80
C VAL A 844 -15.03 -19.91 -9.52
N VAL A 845 -15.31 -21.22 -9.61
CA VAL A 845 -15.42 -22.12 -8.46
C VAL A 845 -14.15 -22.12 -7.61
N GLY A 846 -12.98 -22.09 -8.23
CA GLY A 846 -11.70 -22.07 -7.52
C GLY A 846 -11.49 -20.77 -6.74
N GLN A 847 -11.81 -19.63 -7.36
CA GLN A 847 -11.66 -18.32 -6.72
C GLN A 847 -12.70 -18.10 -5.61
N ALA A 848 -13.96 -18.47 -5.86
CA ALA A 848 -15.01 -18.41 -4.86
C ALA A 848 -14.67 -19.27 -3.63
N SER A 849 -14.14 -20.48 -3.84
CA SER A 849 -13.71 -21.36 -2.75
C SER A 849 -12.57 -20.75 -1.92
N TRP A 850 -11.65 -20.02 -2.57
CA TRP A 850 -10.59 -19.31 -1.88
C TRP A 850 -11.11 -18.12 -1.08
N LEU A 851 -11.97 -17.28 -1.67
CA LEU A 851 -12.59 -16.14 -0.99
C LEU A 851 -13.39 -16.57 0.24
N GLU A 852 -14.17 -17.65 0.11
CA GLU A 852 -14.91 -18.26 1.23
C GLU A 852 -13.95 -18.71 2.35
N ALA A 853 -12.82 -19.36 1.99
CA ALA A 853 -11.84 -19.83 2.96
C ALA A 853 -11.12 -18.70 3.70
N GLU A 854 -10.91 -17.56 3.04
CA GLU A 854 -10.33 -16.34 3.63
C GLU A 854 -11.37 -15.48 4.38
N GLY A 855 -12.66 -15.83 4.33
CA GLY A 855 -13.74 -15.07 4.95
C GLY A 855 -14.00 -13.72 4.28
N ILE A 856 -13.73 -13.62 2.97
CA ILE A 856 -14.03 -12.43 2.16
C ILE A 856 -15.43 -12.61 1.57
N ASP A 857 -16.28 -11.59 1.69
CA ASP A 857 -17.63 -11.65 1.12
C ASP A 857 -17.57 -11.55 -0.41
N TYR A 858 -18.39 -12.35 -1.09
CA TYR A 858 -18.40 -12.35 -2.55
C TYR A 858 -19.77 -12.69 -3.14
N VAL A 859 -19.94 -12.23 -4.37
CA VAL A 859 -21.03 -12.64 -5.27
C VAL A 859 -20.41 -13.07 -6.60
N ILE A 860 -21.05 -14.05 -7.23
CA ILE A 860 -20.68 -14.58 -8.53
C ILE A 860 -21.72 -14.11 -9.54
N MET A 861 -21.27 -13.41 -10.59
CA MET A 861 -22.07 -13.08 -11.76
C MET A 861 -21.67 -13.97 -12.93
N LEU A 862 -22.64 -14.64 -13.55
CA LEU A 862 -22.46 -15.54 -14.69
C LEU A 862 -23.47 -15.22 -15.79
N ASP A 863 -23.06 -15.44 -17.03
CA ASP A 863 -23.99 -15.53 -18.16
C ASP A 863 -24.99 -16.67 -17.88
N SER A 864 -26.24 -16.52 -18.33
CA SER A 864 -27.22 -17.61 -18.22
C SER A 864 -27.18 -18.58 -19.41
N ASP A 865 -26.05 -18.59 -20.13
CA ASP A 865 -25.76 -19.55 -21.19
C ASP A 865 -25.40 -20.94 -20.64
N LYS A 866 -25.15 -21.90 -21.52
CA LYS A 866 -24.87 -23.28 -21.09
C LYS A 866 -23.67 -23.38 -20.14
N ALA A 867 -22.60 -22.61 -20.36
CA ALA A 867 -21.40 -22.69 -19.54
C ALA A 867 -21.64 -22.14 -18.13
N GLY A 868 -22.38 -21.02 -18.02
CA GLY A 868 -22.80 -20.46 -16.74
C GLY A 868 -23.77 -21.37 -15.99
N GLN A 869 -24.75 -21.96 -16.69
CA GLN A 869 -25.68 -22.95 -16.11
C GLN A 869 -24.96 -24.20 -15.59
N ASP A 870 -24.06 -24.79 -16.39
CA ASP A 870 -23.27 -25.96 -15.99
C ASP A 870 -22.41 -25.64 -14.74
N THR A 871 -21.90 -24.41 -14.64
CA THR A 871 -21.13 -23.93 -13.47
C THR A 871 -22.02 -23.75 -12.25
N TYR A 872 -23.21 -23.15 -12.39
CA TYR A 872 -24.18 -23.03 -11.31
C TYR A 872 -24.60 -24.40 -10.75
N GLU A 873 -24.91 -25.35 -11.64
CA GLU A 873 -25.23 -26.73 -11.24
C GLU A 873 -24.06 -27.40 -10.53
N ARG A 874 -22.83 -27.17 -10.99
CA ARG A 874 -21.62 -27.68 -10.33
C ARG A 874 -21.46 -27.11 -8.92
N ILE A 875 -21.69 -25.81 -8.73
CA ILE A 875 -21.64 -25.17 -7.41
C ILE A 875 -22.68 -25.81 -6.49
N ARG A 876 -23.93 -25.88 -6.94
CA ARG A 876 -25.05 -26.47 -6.18
C ARG A 876 -24.81 -27.93 -5.78
N ASP A 877 -24.31 -28.74 -6.72
CA ASP A 877 -24.29 -30.20 -6.56
C ASP A 877 -22.95 -30.74 -6.01
N HIS A 878 -21.83 -30.01 -6.18
CA HIS A 878 -20.48 -30.52 -5.89
C HIS A 878 -19.62 -29.62 -5.00
N ASN A 879 -19.99 -28.35 -4.77
CA ASN A 879 -19.18 -27.39 -4.01
C ASN A 879 -20.03 -26.74 -2.90
N HIS A 880 -20.42 -27.53 -1.90
CA HIS A 880 -21.28 -27.08 -0.78
C HIS A 880 -20.67 -25.97 0.08
N ASP A 881 -19.37 -25.71 -0.02
CA ASP A 881 -18.71 -24.60 0.67
C ASP A 881 -19.09 -23.25 0.05
N ILE A 882 -19.48 -23.22 -1.23
CA ILE A 882 -19.98 -22.02 -1.91
C ILE A 882 -21.50 -22.01 -1.80
N LYS A 883 -22.06 -20.98 -1.18
CA LYS A 883 -23.51 -20.83 -1.10
C LYS A 883 -24.10 -20.48 -2.48
N THR A 884 -25.23 -21.09 -2.86
CA THR A 884 -25.86 -20.90 -4.18
C THR A 884 -26.61 -19.58 -4.33
N ASP A 885 -27.01 -18.96 -3.22
CA ASP A 885 -27.62 -17.62 -3.17
C ASP A 885 -26.62 -16.51 -3.56
N ARG A 886 -25.32 -16.76 -3.40
CA ARG A 886 -24.24 -15.90 -3.88
C ARG A 886 -24.04 -15.94 -5.40
N VAL A 887 -24.83 -16.72 -6.16
CA VAL A 887 -24.70 -16.81 -7.63
C VAL A 887 -25.88 -16.12 -8.32
N VAL A 888 -25.56 -15.09 -9.10
CA VAL A 888 -26.48 -14.32 -9.94
C VAL A 888 -26.25 -14.71 -11.41
N LEU A 889 -27.27 -15.33 -12.01
CA LEU A 889 -27.30 -15.62 -13.44
C LEU A 889 -27.96 -14.46 -14.18
N LEU A 890 -27.35 -14.00 -15.28
CA LEU A 890 -27.88 -12.87 -16.05
C LEU A 890 -29.30 -13.10 -16.57
N GLN A 891 -30.13 -12.07 -16.45
CA GLN A 891 -31.48 -12.01 -16.96
C GLN A 891 -31.72 -10.62 -17.56
N ASN A 892 -32.47 -10.55 -18.64
CA ASN A 892 -32.92 -9.29 -19.21
C ASN A 892 -34.46 -9.24 -19.27
N THR A 893 -35.00 -8.24 -19.95
CA THR A 893 -36.46 -8.06 -20.09
C THR A 893 -37.12 -9.15 -20.94
N SER A 894 -36.37 -9.77 -21.84
CA SER A 894 -36.86 -10.78 -22.80
C SER A 894 -36.77 -12.21 -22.28
N SER A 895 -35.69 -12.55 -21.56
CA SER A 895 -35.36 -13.91 -21.18
C SER A 895 -34.60 -13.97 -19.84
N SER A 896 -34.70 -15.13 -19.18
CA SER A 896 -33.87 -15.51 -18.03
C SER A 896 -32.90 -16.65 -18.35
N GLU A 897 -32.87 -17.12 -19.61
CA GLU A 897 -32.02 -18.20 -20.09
C GLU A 897 -31.27 -17.74 -21.35
N ASN A 898 -30.02 -18.19 -21.51
CA ASN A 898 -29.12 -17.87 -22.62
C ASN A 898 -28.81 -16.37 -22.79
N VAL A 899 -28.97 -15.57 -21.74
CA VAL A 899 -28.60 -14.15 -21.70
C VAL A 899 -27.12 -14.05 -21.44
N VAL A 900 -26.41 -13.34 -22.31
CA VAL A 900 -25.00 -12.95 -22.14
C VAL A 900 -24.90 -11.46 -21.83
N THR A 901 -23.75 -10.99 -21.35
CA THR A 901 -23.51 -9.57 -21.03
C THR A 901 -23.96 -8.60 -22.13
N GLU A 902 -23.76 -8.96 -23.40
CA GLU A 902 -24.16 -8.12 -24.54
C GLU A 902 -25.68 -7.90 -24.62
N ASP A 903 -26.48 -8.88 -24.20
CA ASP A 903 -27.95 -8.84 -24.21
C ASP A 903 -28.53 -7.93 -23.11
N MET A 904 -27.70 -7.42 -22.22
CA MET A 904 -28.12 -6.49 -21.16
C MET A 904 -28.32 -5.07 -21.70
N PHE A 905 -27.69 -4.74 -22.82
CA PHE A 905 -27.83 -3.46 -23.49
C PHE A 905 -29.02 -3.47 -24.46
N VAL A 906 -29.60 -2.29 -24.70
CA VAL A 906 -30.53 -2.10 -25.82
C VAL A 906 -29.77 -2.34 -27.14
N PRO A 907 -30.29 -3.15 -28.09
CA PRO A 907 -29.53 -3.59 -29.27
C PRO A 907 -28.95 -2.46 -30.11
N GLN A 908 -29.66 -1.34 -30.23
CA GLN A 908 -29.20 -0.16 -30.96
C GLN A 908 -27.90 0.41 -30.38
N LEU A 909 -27.74 0.40 -29.05
CA LEU A 909 -26.53 0.89 -28.39
C LEU A 909 -25.35 -0.03 -28.70
N TYR A 910 -25.48 -1.32 -28.41
CA TYR A 910 -24.39 -2.29 -28.61
C TYR A 910 -23.97 -2.40 -30.08
N VAL A 911 -24.95 -2.49 -30.99
CA VAL A 911 -24.67 -2.59 -32.44
C VAL A 911 -24.03 -1.31 -32.99
N SER A 912 -24.36 -0.13 -32.45
CA SER A 912 -23.69 1.11 -32.87
C SER A 912 -22.19 1.12 -32.55
N GLU A 913 -21.80 0.66 -31.36
CA GLU A 913 -20.39 0.58 -30.98
C GLU A 913 -19.67 -0.59 -31.66
N PHE A 914 -20.37 -1.71 -31.89
CA PHE A 914 -19.89 -2.78 -32.76
C PHE A 914 -19.56 -2.27 -34.17
N ASN A 915 -20.45 -1.49 -34.78
CA ASN A 915 -20.21 -0.96 -36.12
C ASN A 915 -18.99 -0.04 -36.14
N ALA A 916 -18.86 0.87 -35.17
CA ALA A 916 -17.74 1.78 -35.07
C ALA A 916 -16.40 1.05 -34.88
N GLU A 917 -16.39 0.02 -34.03
CA GLU A 917 -15.20 -0.83 -33.80
C GLU A 917 -14.73 -1.55 -35.06
N TYR A 918 -15.65 -2.16 -35.80
CA TYR A 918 -15.29 -2.91 -37.02
C TYR A 918 -14.99 -2.00 -38.20
N GLU A 919 -15.58 -0.80 -38.27
CA GLU A 919 -15.21 0.23 -39.25
C GLU A 919 -13.76 0.68 -39.04
N GLU A 920 -13.37 0.98 -37.80
CA GLU A 920 -12.00 1.33 -37.45
C GLU A 920 -11.04 0.16 -37.71
N TYR A 921 -11.35 -1.04 -37.20
CA TYR A 921 -10.50 -2.21 -37.35
C TYR A 921 -10.23 -2.58 -38.81
N THR A 922 -11.26 -2.51 -39.66
CA THR A 922 -11.13 -2.86 -41.07
C THR A 922 -10.46 -1.78 -41.90
N SER A 923 -10.52 -0.51 -41.45
CA SER A 923 -9.73 0.57 -42.04
C SER A 923 -8.22 0.30 -41.92
N GLU A 924 -7.76 -0.27 -40.80
CA GLU A 924 -6.36 -0.69 -40.62
C GLU A 924 -5.96 -1.85 -41.54
N LEU A 925 -6.94 -2.66 -41.96
CA LEU A 925 -6.75 -3.81 -42.85
C LEU A 925 -6.89 -3.45 -44.34
N GLU A 926 -7.17 -2.18 -44.66
CA GLU A 926 -7.50 -1.70 -46.02
C GLU A 926 -8.76 -2.34 -46.63
N SER A 927 -9.73 -2.72 -45.80
CA SER A 927 -10.93 -3.46 -46.18
C SER A 927 -12.23 -2.69 -45.95
N SER A 928 -13.26 -2.98 -46.74
CA SER A 928 -14.56 -2.29 -46.63
C SER A 928 -15.54 -3.09 -45.77
N PHE A 929 -15.97 -2.50 -44.66
CA PHE A 929 -17.01 -3.03 -43.78
C PHE A 929 -18.38 -2.39 -44.08
N GLU A 930 -19.43 -3.21 -44.18
CA GLU A 930 -20.81 -2.72 -44.22
C GLU A 930 -21.39 -2.74 -42.79
N PRO A 931 -21.85 -1.59 -42.25
CA PRO A 931 -22.44 -1.54 -40.91
C PRO A 931 -23.75 -2.34 -40.79
N ALA A 932 -23.91 -3.06 -39.67
CA ALA A 932 -25.14 -3.78 -39.36
C ALA A 932 -26.29 -2.82 -39.01
N SER A 933 -27.43 -2.97 -39.67
CA SER A 933 -28.66 -2.24 -39.34
C SER A 933 -29.44 -2.93 -38.23
N VAL A 934 -30.13 -2.16 -37.37
CA VAL A 934 -31.04 -2.69 -36.33
C VAL A 934 -32.48 -2.24 -36.62
N GLU A 935 -33.37 -3.20 -36.86
CA GLU A 935 -34.81 -2.95 -37.07
C GLU A 935 -35.66 -3.68 -36.02
N GLU A 936 -36.63 -3.01 -35.39
CA GLU A 936 -37.54 -3.66 -34.43
C GLU A 936 -38.69 -4.35 -35.18
N ILE A 937 -38.84 -5.67 -35.02
CA ILE A 937 -39.86 -6.47 -35.72
C ILE A 937 -41.12 -6.68 -34.85
N GLY A 938 -40.95 -6.67 -33.53
CA GLY A 938 -42.02 -6.77 -32.53
C GLY A 938 -41.44 -6.56 -31.13
N GLY A 939 -42.24 -6.15 -30.14
CA GLY A 939 -41.75 -5.41 -28.96
C GLY A 939 -40.55 -5.92 -28.15
N LEU A 940 -40.11 -7.18 -28.31
CA LEU A 940 -38.88 -7.73 -27.70
C LEU A 940 -38.06 -8.57 -28.72
N SER A 941 -38.13 -8.24 -30.01
CA SER A 941 -37.45 -8.94 -31.11
C SER A 941 -37.03 -7.97 -32.23
N TRP A 942 -35.83 -8.17 -32.75
CA TRP A 942 -35.17 -7.28 -33.71
C TRP A 942 -34.61 -8.07 -34.90
N GLU A 943 -34.37 -7.37 -36.00
CA GLU A 943 -33.55 -7.82 -37.13
C GLU A 943 -32.23 -7.06 -37.04
N ILE A 944 -31.11 -7.78 -36.98
CA ILE A 944 -29.76 -7.20 -36.95
C ILE A 944 -29.01 -7.68 -38.19
N GLY A 945 -28.74 -6.77 -39.12
CA GLY A 945 -28.04 -7.12 -40.37
C GLY A 945 -28.72 -8.22 -41.19
N GLY A 946 -30.04 -8.34 -41.12
CA GLY A 946 -30.82 -9.41 -41.79
C GLY A 946 -30.99 -10.70 -40.98
N ILE A 947 -30.51 -10.74 -39.73
CA ILE A 947 -30.58 -11.91 -38.84
C ILE A 947 -31.56 -11.62 -37.69
N GLU A 948 -32.43 -12.58 -37.38
CA GLU A 948 -33.42 -12.43 -36.30
C GLU A 948 -32.76 -12.54 -34.92
N TYR A 949 -33.03 -11.58 -34.05
CA TYR A 949 -32.57 -11.51 -32.67
C TYR A 949 -33.77 -11.43 -31.71
N ASP A 950 -33.88 -12.39 -30.80
CA ASP A 950 -35.02 -12.54 -29.88
C ASP A 950 -34.76 -12.01 -28.46
N GLY A 951 -33.67 -11.26 -28.28
CA GLY A 951 -33.23 -10.78 -26.96
C GLY A 951 -32.24 -11.71 -26.26
N THR A 952 -31.72 -12.75 -26.91
CA THR A 952 -30.68 -13.63 -26.36
C THR A 952 -29.55 -13.88 -27.36
N ARG A 953 -28.33 -14.07 -26.86
CA ARG A 953 -27.15 -14.42 -27.65
C ARG A 953 -26.82 -13.43 -28.76
N LEU A 954 -26.86 -12.14 -28.45
CA LEU A 954 -26.44 -11.07 -29.37
C LEU A 954 -25.02 -11.31 -29.90
N ASP A 955 -24.14 -11.86 -29.06
CA ASP A 955 -22.79 -12.31 -29.44
C ASP A 955 -22.79 -13.22 -30.67
N LYS A 956 -23.69 -14.20 -30.72
CA LYS A 956 -23.82 -15.14 -31.85
C LYS A 956 -24.44 -14.50 -33.07
N VAL A 957 -25.43 -13.61 -32.90
CA VAL A 957 -26.05 -12.89 -34.01
C VAL A 957 -25.01 -12.03 -34.74
N LEU A 958 -24.15 -11.34 -33.99
CA LEU A 958 -23.08 -10.52 -34.56
C LEU A 958 -21.97 -11.36 -35.21
N VAL A 959 -21.62 -12.50 -34.63
CA VAL A 959 -20.69 -13.44 -35.28
C VAL A 959 -21.28 -13.98 -36.58
N GLU A 960 -22.55 -14.37 -36.60
CA GLU A 960 -23.22 -14.84 -37.82
C GLU A 960 -23.29 -13.74 -38.89
N TYR A 961 -23.49 -12.48 -38.49
CA TYR A 961 -23.42 -11.33 -39.40
C TYR A 961 -22.02 -11.19 -40.02
N LEU A 962 -20.97 -11.25 -39.20
CA LEU A 962 -19.58 -11.17 -39.66
C LEU A 962 -19.22 -12.34 -40.59
N GLU A 963 -19.67 -13.56 -40.29
CA GLU A 963 -19.47 -14.73 -41.14
C GLU A 963 -20.12 -14.60 -42.53
N GLN A 964 -21.20 -13.81 -42.63
CA GLN A 964 -21.90 -13.53 -43.89
C GLN A 964 -21.34 -12.30 -44.64
N SER A 965 -20.45 -11.53 -43.99
CA SER A 965 -19.88 -10.30 -44.54
C SER A 965 -18.66 -10.55 -45.44
N ASP A 966 -18.31 -9.56 -46.27
CA ASP A 966 -17.16 -9.65 -47.18
C ASP A 966 -15.80 -9.69 -46.46
N ILE A 967 -15.74 -9.29 -45.18
CA ILE A 967 -14.50 -9.28 -44.37
C ILE A 967 -14.21 -10.60 -43.63
N ALA A 968 -15.11 -11.60 -43.75
CA ALA A 968 -15.03 -12.84 -42.98
C ALA A 968 -13.68 -13.57 -43.12
N GLU A 969 -13.09 -13.61 -44.32
CA GLU A 969 -11.81 -14.30 -44.56
C GLU A 969 -10.62 -13.61 -43.88
N GLU A 970 -10.73 -12.32 -43.60
CA GLU A 970 -9.63 -11.48 -43.08
C GLU A 970 -9.57 -11.48 -41.55
N ILE A 971 -10.74 -11.58 -40.92
CA ILE A 971 -10.88 -11.52 -39.45
C ILE A 971 -10.91 -12.91 -38.79
N GLN A 972 -10.90 -13.98 -39.57
CA GLN A 972 -10.82 -15.34 -39.05
C GLN A 972 -9.48 -15.63 -38.38
N ASN A 973 -9.53 -16.25 -37.21
CA ASN A 973 -8.34 -16.72 -36.51
C ASN A 973 -7.72 -17.93 -37.24
N SER A 974 -6.57 -18.42 -36.73
CA SER A 974 -5.88 -19.59 -37.31
C SER A 974 -6.70 -20.90 -37.37
N ARG A 975 -7.85 -20.96 -36.69
CA ARG A 975 -8.80 -22.09 -36.70
C ARG A 975 -9.96 -21.88 -37.67
N GLY A 976 -10.04 -20.74 -38.35
CA GLY A 976 -11.14 -20.36 -39.23
C GLY A 976 -12.39 -19.90 -38.47
N GLU A 977 -12.24 -19.52 -37.20
CA GLU A 977 -13.32 -19.03 -36.35
C GLU A 977 -13.22 -17.51 -36.23
N ILE A 978 -14.36 -16.81 -36.21
CA ILE A 978 -14.44 -15.37 -35.94
C ILE A 978 -14.66 -15.17 -34.45
N GLU A 979 -13.71 -14.51 -33.78
CA GLU A 979 -13.85 -14.11 -32.38
C GLU A 979 -14.29 -12.65 -32.31
N LEU A 980 -15.44 -12.40 -31.70
CA LEU A 980 -15.96 -11.05 -31.52
C LEU A 980 -15.03 -10.23 -30.62
N ARG A 981 -14.67 -8.99 -31.03
CA ARG A 981 -13.89 -8.01 -30.26
C ARG A 981 -14.66 -7.41 -29.07
N LYS A 982 -15.23 -8.28 -28.21
CA LYS A 982 -16.12 -7.92 -27.09
C LYS A 982 -15.51 -6.88 -26.14
N ARG A 983 -14.21 -6.97 -25.87
CA ARG A 983 -13.49 -6.02 -24.99
C ARG A 983 -13.48 -4.62 -25.58
N GLN A 984 -13.06 -4.48 -26.84
CA GLN A 984 -12.97 -3.18 -27.52
C GLN A 984 -14.36 -2.53 -27.62
N ILE A 985 -15.39 -3.32 -27.92
CA ILE A 985 -16.77 -2.84 -27.93
C ILE A 985 -17.19 -2.37 -26.52
N ALA A 986 -16.86 -3.13 -25.47
CA ALA A 986 -17.15 -2.74 -24.09
C ALA A 986 -16.42 -1.46 -23.66
N GLU A 987 -15.18 -1.25 -24.10
CA GLU A 987 -14.39 -0.03 -23.84
C GLU A 987 -14.99 1.19 -24.56
N ARG A 988 -15.43 1.03 -25.82
CA ARG A 988 -16.17 2.06 -26.56
C ARG A 988 -17.48 2.44 -25.86
N ILE A 989 -18.27 1.45 -25.44
CA ILE A 989 -19.47 1.67 -24.63
C ILE A 989 -19.12 2.39 -23.32
N ALA A 990 -18.05 1.98 -22.65
CA ALA A 990 -17.61 2.57 -21.39
C ALA A 990 -17.23 4.05 -21.54
N SER A 991 -16.46 4.37 -22.57
CA SER A 991 -16.10 5.74 -22.93
C SER A 991 -17.34 6.61 -23.16
N ARG A 992 -18.30 6.10 -23.92
CA ARG A 992 -19.56 6.80 -24.23
C ARG A 992 -20.46 7.00 -23.00
N LEU A 993 -20.53 6.01 -22.11
CA LEU A 993 -21.21 6.12 -20.82
C LEU A 993 -20.57 7.20 -19.93
N ASN A 994 -19.24 7.19 -19.81
CA ASN A 994 -18.51 8.20 -19.02
C ASN A 994 -18.71 9.63 -19.56
N ARG A 995 -18.92 9.78 -20.88
CA ARG A 995 -19.25 11.07 -21.52
C ARG A 995 -20.72 11.48 -21.40
N SER A 996 -21.56 10.67 -20.74
CA SER A 996 -23.01 10.91 -20.60
C SER A 996 -23.76 10.96 -21.93
N GLU A 997 -23.31 10.22 -22.94
CA GLU A 997 -23.89 10.17 -24.29
C GLU A 997 -24.89 8.98 -24.47
N VAL A 998 -25.43 8.50 -23.36
CA VAL A 998 -26.36 7.35 -23.28
C VAL A 998 -27.55 7.74 -22.40
N ASP A 999 -28.75 7.28 -22.77
CA ASP A 999 -29.98 7.50 -21.98
C ASP A 999 -30.16 6.36 -20.94
N GLU A 1000 -30.65 6.67 -19.72
CA GLU A 1000 -30.92 5.69 -18.66
C GLU A 1000 -31.78 4.52 -19.14
N ASN A 1001 -32.78 4.76 -20.01
CA ASN A 1001 -33.67 3.72 -20.53
C ASN A 1001 -32.91 2.65 -21.34
N GLN A 1002 -31.70 2.96 -21.83
CA GLN A 1002 -30.86 2.02 -22.56
C GLN A 1002 -30.13 1.03 -21.64
N LEU A 1003 -30.22 1.21 -20.31
CA LEU A 1003 -29.52 0.43 -19.28
C LEU A 1003 -30.49 -0.22 -18.26
N ASP A 1004 -31.79 -0.30 -18.57
CA ASP A 1004 -32.82 -0.80 -17.64
C ASP A 1004 -32.52 -2.19 -17.07
N SER A 1005 -31.94 -3.10 -17.86
CA SER A 1005 -31.57 -4.45 -17.39
C SER A 1005 -30.51 -4.42 -16.28
N PHE A 1006 -29.63 -3.41 -16.27
CA PHE A 1006 -28.59 -3.27 -15.25
C PHE A 1006 -29.13 -2.80 -13.90
N ASN A 1007 -30.21 -2.02 -13.86
CA ASN A 1007 -30.89 -1.66 -12.62
C ASN A 1007 -31.29 -2.91 -11.82
N ARG A 1008 -31.86 -3.88 -12.53
CA ARG A 1008 -32.28 -5.15 -11.92
C ARG A 1008 -31.08 -6.00 -11.52
N LEU A 1009 -30.04 -6.06 -12.36
CA LEU A 1009 -28.80 -6.78 -12.06
C LEU A 1009 -28.15 -6.27 -10.76
N PHE A 1010 -27.99 -4.95 -10.61
CA PHE A 1010 -27.38 -4.40 -9.40
C PHE A 1010 -28.20 -4.65 -8.14
N ALA A 1011 -29.54 -4.62 -8.23
CA ALA A 1011 -30.39 -5.00 -7.11
C ALA A 1011 -30.25 -6.49 -6.73
N GLU A 1012 -30.09 -7.38 -7.71
CA GLU A 1012 -29.85 -8.80 -7.46
C GLU A 1012 -28.44 -9.05 -6.88
N ILE A 1013 -27.42 -8.32 -7.35
CA ILE A 1013 -26.07 -8.36 -6.78
C ILE A 1013 -26.07 -7.86 -5.33
N ASP A 1014 -26.71 -6.73 -5.04
CA ASP A 1014 -26.79 -6.16 -3.70
C ASP A 1014 -27.49 -7.13 -2.72
N SER A 1015 -28.61 -7.72 -3.16
CA SER A 1015 -29.31 -8.75 -2.38
C SER A 1015 -28.45 -10.00 -2.14
N ALA A 1016 -27.58 -10.37 -3.06
CA ALA A 1016 -26.68 -11.52 -2.91
C ALA A 1016 -25.43 -11.19 -2.06
N MET A 1017 -25.09 -9.90 -1.92
CA MET A 1017 -24.01 -9.40 -1.07
C MET A 1017 -24.42 -9.26 0.40
N ASP A 1018 -25.71 -9.31 0.72
CA ASP A 1018 -26.22 -9.16 2.10
C ASP A 1018 -25.81 -10.36 2.97
N PRO A 1019 -25.06 -10.15 4.08
CA PRO A 1019 -24.58 -11.23 4.95
C PRO A 1019 -25.70 -11.99 5.69
N ASP A 1020 -26.92 -11.44 5.76
CA ASP A 1020 -28.08 -12.07 6.41
C ASP A 1020 -28.84 -13.06 5.50
N VAL A 1021 -28.39 -13.23 4.25
CA VAL A 1021 -28.85 -14.24 3.28
C VAL A 1021 -27.95 -15.49 3.34
#